data_AF-A0A0V1G1I7-F1
#
_entry.id   AF-A0A0V1G1I7-F1
#
_cell.length_a   1.000
_cell.length_b   1.000
_cell.length_c   1.000
_cell.angle_alpha   90.00
_cell.angle_beta   90.00
_cell.angle_gamma   90.00
#
_symmetry.space_group_name_H-M   'P 1'
#
loop_
_entity.id
_entity.type
_entity.pdbx_description
1 polymer ?
#
loop_
_entity_poly.entity_id
_entity_poly.type
_entity_poly.pdbx_seq_one_letter_code
_entity_poly.pdbx_strand_id
1 'polypeptide(L)'
;LNAMDDWQRQALDSNLIALADSLDLIELLPFLQQKGILREYHVDAIRKKTPYEARLEFVSIIKRRGPNAFEALCEGLARSGQTHLEQALRSCRSSNQPAEVNNGTGGGGGGGAEQYYFAESILFSDVPMTDGLLSWLKVKNEGTIPADYNTVDCYKHSSKPKGLALIINNCAFTCDLPNRLGSDIDCKNIHRLLTDLGYNGIVETMVKFSLNKEHERCDSAVVVILTHGLEGEIYGSDGGLVSVQKVIQLLDAVNCPALKNKPKLFFLQACRGQRYDSGHDVIDSGDTVGSANARRKLNSLDENDANALRRKVPTQADILIAYSTTPGFVSWRNSLRGTWFIQAVCEVFSEYAWKEEVLHLFTRIHGLCIRPPGKFENSDEVQLAPFTLLPSPFSKSCFDTAINLHQAMMAVYHQMAFDYDFMEEALSPVMLSDVFVSKLFAIYRAVMKHGNMTSRLVLNIQRCDYMMQEEEANSSYSLKQVEVNHVAASFAGLGVRCRQWHWLMLSQMVENGKLDLLPENHALETVALGLLSAWRAYGRSEAIILIMVEDELRNFADQRLVEYKIQSLAEFQHVPMKRFRLSDCPGNIATDGRGRLMLNGVEVAVVYYRTGYLPKHFPSEDVWSAFLQIELSEAIKCPWIGFHLAGMKRMQLLLSNSDTLRSVINKTKLLAWPVGVKQKILHDDDEMYRQMKTVAVPMHDLDTSKAGVDELMKHIDANADNFVLKPHLEGGGNNFYGQNLIKQLNQLSGNERLAYVLMERIRPPSFDNWIVRANVPPEQTSVVSELGTFGYLLATGQKIVNCSSDGGFLLRTKPSKEDEGGVMVGAAALDTPHLLLP
;
A
#
# COMPACT_ATOMS: atom_id res chain seq x y z
N LEU A 1 46.85 3.90 31.69
CA LEU A 1 45.95 3.08 30.85
C LEU A 1 45.82 3.79 29.52
N ASN A 2 46.41 3.24 28.46
CA ASN A 2 46.37 3.89 27.15
C ASN A 2 44.90 4.06 26.73
N ALA A 3 44.56 5.23 26.19
CA ALA A 3 43.23 5.51 25.68
C ALA A 3 43.07 4.90 24.27
N MET A 4 41.83 4.70 23.83
CA MET A 4 41.53 4.46 22.41
C MET A 4 41.96 5.67 21.59
N ASP A 5 42.58 5.44 20.43
CA ASP A 5 43.08 6.51 19.56
C ASP A 5 41.93 7.41 19.06
N ASP A 6 42.22 8.70 18.85
CA ASP A 6 41.18 9.66 18.49
C ASP A 6 40.55 9.38 17.12
N TRP A 7 41.31 8.86 16.15
CA TRP A 7 40.75 8.45 14.87
C TRP A 7 39.81 7.24 14.99
N GLN A 8 40.06 6.33 15.95
CA GLN A 8 39.20 5.17 16.21
C GLN A 8 37.88 5.61 16.85
N ARG A 9 37.94 6.59 17.77
CA ARG A 9 36.73 7.21 18.33
C ARG A 9 35.94 7.94 17.25
N GLN A 10 36.62 8.69 16.39
CA GLN A 10 35.99 9.39 15.28
C GLN A 10 35.38 8.42 14.26
N ALA A 11 36.00 7.26 14.02
CA ALA A 11 35.43 6.21 13.18
C ALA A 11 34.14 5.64 13.80
N LEU A 12 34.10 5.42 15.12
CA LEU A 12 32.88 5.01 15.83
C LEU A 12 31.80 6.09 15.79
N ASP A 13 32.16 7.37 15.92
CA ASP A 13 31.21 8.49 15.89
C ASP A 13 30.65 8.73 14.49
N SER A 14 31.50 8.68 13.46
CA SER A 14 31.09 8.88 12.07
C SER A 14 30.21 7.74 11.55
N ASN A 15 30.29 6.56 12.18
CA ASN A 15 29.47 5.40 11.86
C ASN A 15 28.45 5.08 12.96
N LEU A 16 28.20 6.01 13.90
CA LEU A 16 27.35 5.75 15.07
C LEU A 16 25.94 5.33 14.68
N ILE A 17 25.38 5.96 13.64
CA ILE A 17 24.04 5.65 13.12
C ILE A 17 24.02 4.24 12.52
N ALA A 18 24.97 3.91 11.63
CA ALA A 18 25.09 2.57 11.05
C ALA A 18 25.29 1.48 12.12
N LEU A 19 26.08 1.77 13.16
CA LEU A 19 26.23 0.88 14.32
C LEU A 19 24.96 0.84 15.20
N ALA A 20 24.19 1.92 15.31
CA ALA A 20 22.95 1.93 16.08
C ALA A 20 21.80 1.20 15.37
N ASP A 21 21.84 1.10 14.04
CA ASP A 21 20.81 0.49 13.23
C ASP A 21 21.06 -1.01 12.98
N SER A 22 22.29 -1.36 12.60
CA SER A 22 22.60 -2.68 12.02
C SER A 22 23.44 -3.59 12.90
N LEU A 23 23.94 -3.12 14.04
CA LEU A 23 24.85 -3.88 14.89
C LEU A 23 24.13 -5.04 15.60
N ASP A 24 24.52 -6.27 15.30
CA ASP A 24 24.09 -7.44 16.04
C ASP A 24 24.99 -7.64 17.27
N LEU A 25 24.38 -7.52 18.46
CA LEU A 25 25.04 -7.67 19.73
C LEU A 25 25.08 -9.12 20.24
N ILE A 26 24.33 -10.04 19.64
CA ILE A 26 24.13 -11.41 20.15
C ILE A 26 25.46 -12.17 20.20
N GLU A 27 26.23 -12.16 19.10
CA GLU A 27 27.53 -12.82 19.01
C GLU A 27 28.70 -11.92 19.45
N LEU A 28 28.48 -10.60 19.42
CA LEU A 28 29.52 -9.61 19.67
C LEU A 28 29.80 -9.41 21.17
N LEU A 29 28.77 -9.42 22.02
CA LEU A 29 28.93 -9.23 23.47
C LEU A 29 29.74 -10.37 24.13
N PRO A 30 29.44 -11.67 23.89
CA PRO A 30 30.22 -12.77 24.47
C PRO A 30 31.67 -12.76 23.99
N PHE A 31 31.91 -12.44 22.71
CA PHE A 31 33.25 -12.35 22.14
C PHE A 31 34.09 -11.24 22.81
N LEU A 32 33.51 -10.06 23.01
CA LEU A 32 34.20 -8.94 23.65
C LEU A 32 34.37 -9.13 25.16
N GLN A 33 33.50 -9.92 25.81
CA GLN A 33 33.74 -10.39 27.18
C GLN A 33 34.92 -11.37 27.24
N GLN A 34 35.00 -12.32 26.32
CA GLN A 34 36.12 -13.28 26.24
C GLN A 34 37.47 -12.59 25.99
N LYS A 35 37.49 -11.54 25.17
CA LYS A 35 38.69 -10.69 24.93
C LYS A 35 39.01 -9.74 26.08
N GLY A 36 38.23 -9.76 27.17
CA GLY A 36 38.41 -8.89 28.34
C GLY A 36 38.06 -7.42 28.11
N ILE A 37 37.44 -7.09 26.96
CA ILE A 37 37.02 -5.73 26.63
C ILE A 37 35.79 -5.37 27.44
N LEU A 38 34.78 -6.24 27.50
CA LEU A 38 33.57 -6.04 28.31
C LEU A 38 33.63 -6.84 29.61
N ARG A 39 32.95 -6.31 30.64
CA ARG A 39 32.71 -7.01 31.93
C ARG A 39 31.20 -7.25 32.06
N GLU A 40 30.80 -8.19 32.90
CA GLU A 40 29.40 -8.60 33.07
C GLU A 40 28.44 -7.42 33.31
N TYR A 41 28.79 -6.49 34.21
CA TYR A 41 27.96 -5.30 34.45
C TYR A 41 27.77 -4.38 33.23
N HIS A 42 28.68 -4.37 32.25
CA HIS A 42 28.49 -3.63 31.00
C HIS A 42 27.43 -4.30 30.13
N VAL A 43 27.46 -5.63 30.07
CA VAL A 43 26.48 -6.42 29.32
C VAL A 43 25.10 -6.30 29.94
N ASP A 44 25.01 -6.27 31.28
CA ASP A 44 23.75 -6.02 31.98
C ASP A 44 23.21 -4.62 31.72
N ALA A 45 24.07 -3.60 31.65
CA ALA A 45 23.67 -2.23 31.33
C ALA A 45 23.11 -2.11 29.90
N ILE A 46 23.68 -2.86 28.95
CA ILE A 46 23.24 -2.91 27.55
C ILE A 46 21.90 -3.66 27.43
N ARG A 47 21.75 -4.81 28.10
CA ARG A 47 20.55 -5.67 28.00
C ARG A 47 19.29 -5.07 28.62
N LYS A 48 19.42 -4.09 29.52
CA LYS A 48 18.30 -3.40 30.17
C LYS A 48 17.62 -2.34 29.29
N LYS A 49 18.18 -2.02 28.12
CA LYS A 49 17.67 -0.97 27.23
C LYS A 49 16.91 -1.53 26.03
N THR A 50 16.18 -0.67 25.33
CA THR A 50 15.55 -1.03 24.03
C THR A 50 16.64 -1.38 23.00
N PRO A 51 16.34 -2.12 21.91
CA PRO A 51 17.37 -2.58 20.97
C PRO A 51 18.27 -1.47 20.39
N TYR A 52 17.67 -0.33 20.03
CA TYR A 52 18.41 0.82 19.50
C TYR A 52 19.29 1.48 20.58
N GLU A 53 18.72 1.75 21.75
CA GLU A 53 19.46 2.31 22.88
C GLU A 53 20.56 1.38 23.40
N ALA A 54 20.37 0.06 23.31
CA ALA A 54 21.36 -0.95 23.67
C ALA A 54 22.59 -0.87 22.75
N ARG A 55 22.39 -0.63 21.44
CA ARG A 55 23.47 -0.46 20.47
C ARG A 55 24.21 0.86 20.67
N LEU A 56 23.49 1.95 20.93
CA LEU A 56 24.11 3.23 21.31
C LEU A 56 24.91 3.13 22.62
N GLU A 57 24.34 2.47 23.63
CA GLU A 57 25.02 2.24 24.91
C GLU A 57 26.27 1.38 24.71
N PHE A 58 26.19 0.33 23.89
CA PHE A 58 27.35 -0.50 23.55
C PHE A 58 28.47 0.33 22.91
N VAL A 59 28.18 1.12 21.87
CA VAL A 59 29.21 1.96 21.21
C VAL A 59 29.82 2.95 22.20
N SER A 60 28.98 3.59 23.02
CA SER A 60 29.42 4.50 24.09
C SER A 60 30.33 3.82 25.11
N ILE A 61 30.05 2.56 25.47
CA ILE A 61 30.90 1.76 26.36
C ILE A 61 32.23 1.46 25.66
N ILE A 62 32.21 0.97 24.41
CA ILE A 62 33.42 0.57 23.66
C ILE A 62 34.43 1.71 23.53
N LYS A 63 33.97 2.94 23.27
CA LYS A 63 34.83 4.16 23.21
C LYS A 63 35.68 4.38 24.48
N ARG A 64 35.30 3.76 25.60
CA ARG A 64 35.93 3.90 26.92
C ARG A 64 36.80 2.70 27.34
N ARG A 65 36.98 1.66 26.50
CA ARG A 65 37.59 0.36 26.91
C ARG A 65 39.09 0.17 26.61
N GLY A 66 39.81 1.23 26.24
CA GLY A 66 41.28 1.20 26.04
C GLY A 66 41.69 0.94 24.58
N PRO A 67 43.00 0.78 24.30
CA PRO A 67 43.55 0.87 22.94
C PRO A 67 43.21 -0.34 22.06
N ASN A 68 42.93 -1.49 22.68
CA ASN A 68 42.64 -2.74 21.96
C ASN A 68 41.14 -2.92 21.67
N ALA A 69 40.28 -2.05 22.18
CA ALA A 69 38.83 -2.21 22.08
C ALA A 69 38.30 -2.05 20.65
N PHE A 70 38.91 -1.15 19.86
CA PHE A 70 38.52 -0.93 18.48
C PHE A 70 38.88 -2.12 17.58
N GLU A 71 40.11 -2.63 17.69
CA GLU A 71 40.52 -3.80 16.91
C GLU A 71 39.77 -5.07 17.32
N ALA A 72 39.49 -5.25 18.61
CA ALA A 72 38.64 -6.33 19.08
C ALA A 72 37.19 -6.20 18.57
N LEU A 73 36.64 -4.99 18.47
CA LEU A 73 35.34 -4.76 17.86
C LEU A 73 35.35 -5.18 16.38
N CYS A 74 36.31 -4.70 15.60
CA CYS A 74 36.41 -5.06 14.18
C CYS A 74 36.61 -6.57 13.96
N GLU A 75 37.44 -7.23 14.77
CA GLU A 75 37.59 -8.69 14.75
C GLU A 75 36.26 -9.41 15.07
N GLY A 76 35.50 -8.91 16.04
CA GLY A 76 34.19 -9.44 16.40
C GLY A 76 33.14 -9.25 15.31
N LEU A 77 33.15 -8.10 14.64
CA LEU A 77 32.28 -7.81 13.50
C LEU A 77 32.58 -8.73 12.31
N ALA A 78 33.85 -8.93 11.99
CA ALA A 78 34.27 -9.86 10.92
C ALA A 78 33.78 -11.29 11.20
N ARG A 79 33.96 -11.76 12.44
CA ARG A 79 33.60 -13.12 12.86
C ARG A 79 32.10 -13.39 12.89
N SER A 80 31.31 -12.38 13.25
CA SER A 80 29.85 -12.46 13.28
C SER A 80 29.20 -12.18 11.92
N GLY A 81 29.98 -12.09 10.84
CA GLY A 81 29.48 -11.82 9.50
C GLY A 81 29.03 -10.38 9.25
N GLN A 82 29.26 -9.46 10.20
CA GLN A 82 28.95 -8.03 10.11
C GLN A 82 30.05 -7.25 9.37
N THR A 83 30.51 -7.80 8.25
CA THR A 83 31.67 -7.30 7.47
C THR A 83 31.44 -5.91 6.90
N HIS A 84 30.18 -5.52 6.63
CA HIS A 84 29.83 -4.17 6.20
C HIS A 84 30.17 -3.11 7.26
N LEU A 85 29.91 -3.37 8.55
CA LEU A 85 30.25 -2.48 9.66
C LEU A 85 31.75 -2.46 9.92
N GLU A 86 32.42 -3.62 9.80
CA GLU A 86 33.88 -3.68 9.90
C GLU A 86 34.54 -2.82 8.82
N GLN A 87 34.12 -2.98 7.57
CA GLN A 87 34.66 -2.22 6.43
C GLN A 87 34.39 -0.72 6.59
N ALA A 88 33.20 -0.34 7.03
CA ALA A 88 32.87 1.06 7.32
C ALA A 88 33.81 1.65 8.37
N LEU A 89 34.04 0.95 9.49
CA LEU A 89 34.95 1.40 10.56
C LEU A 89 36.41 1.46 10.11
N ARG A 90 36.87 0.51 9.30
CA ARG A 90 38.27 0.48 8.82
C ARG A 90 38.54 1.48 7.70
N SER A 91 37.53 1.83 6.89
CA SER A 91 37.66 2.80 5.80
C SER A 91 38.03 4.21 6.29
N CYS A 92 37.69 4.56 7.55
CA CYS A 92 38.08 5.81 8.20
C CYS A 92 39.59 5.94 8.49
N ARG A 93 40.36 4.85 8.39
CA ARG A 93 41.83 4.91 8.54
C ARG A 93 42.51 5.52 7.31
N SER A 94 41.88 5.43 6.14
CA SER A 94 42.45 5.77 4.83
C SER A 94 42.45 7.26 4.51
N SER A 95 41.69 8.07 5.26
CA SER A 95 41.48 9.51 5.00
C SER A 95 42.45 10.43 5.74
N ASN A 96 43.36 9.91 6.57
CA ASN A 96 44.20 10.70 7.49
C ASN A 96 45.74 10.55 7.31
N GLN A 97 46.25 10.21 6.11
CA GLN A 97 47.70 10.30 5.81
C GLN A 97 48.00 11.31 4.68
N PRO A 98 49.09 12.11 4.76
CA PRO A 98 49.53 12.99 3.69
C PRO A 98 50.27 12.21 2.59
N ALA A 99 49.98 12.54 1.32
CA ALA A 99 50.42 11.79 0.14
C ALA A 99 51.85 12.15 -0.35
N GLU A 100 52.60 11.13 -0.78
CA GLU A 100 53.75 11.23 -1.70
C GLU A 100 53.57 10.32 -2.93
N VAL A 101 54.34 10.61 -3.99
CA VAL A 101 53.97 10.60 -5.42
C VAL A 101 54.39 9.33 -6.20
N ASN A 102 53.49 8.92 -7.13
CA ASN A 102 53.65 8.16 -8.41
C ASN A 102 54.30 6.76 -8.48
N ASN A 103 53.57 5.76 -9.04
CA ASN A 103 53.48 5.47 -10.49
C ASN A 103 52.78 4.11 -10.75
N GLY A 104 51.89 4.04 -11.76
CA GLY A 104 51.67 2.80 -12.52
C GLY A 104 50.24 2.24 -12.64
N THR A 105 49.68 2.44 -13.84
CA THR A 105 48.73 1.58 -14.59
C THR A 105 47.29 1.36 -14.10
N GLY A 106 46.35 1.87 -14.92
CA GLY A 106 45.22 1.07 -15.40
C GLY A 106 43.83 1.36 -14.84
N GLY A 107 43.04 2.16 -15.59
CA GLY A 107 41.62 1.91 -15.86
C GLY A 107 40.57 2.36 -14.83
N GLY A 108 39.62 3.18 -15.31
CA GLY A 108 38.23 3.17 -14.84
C GLY A 108 37.86 4.23 -13.80
N GLY A 109 37.55 5.45 -14.25
CA GLY A 109 36.92 6.47 -13.40
C GLY A 109 35.42 6.21 -13.21
N GLY A 110 35.04 5.79 -11.99
CA GLY A 110 33.78 6.23 -11.36
C GLY A 110 33.86 7.74 -11.07
N GLY A 111 32.77 8.50 -11.12
CA GLY A 111 31.46 8.14 -10.63
C GLY A 111 31.43 8.38 -9.13
N GLY A 112 31.35 9.66 -8.74
CA GLY A 112 31.33 10.08 -7.35
C GLY A 112 30.10 9.53 -6.63
N ALA A 113 30.32 8.82 -5.52
CA ALA A 113 29.28 8.52 -4.56
C ALA A 113 29.10 9.76 -3.68
N GLU A 114 28.24 10.66 -4.14
CA GLU A 114 27.66 11.71 -3.31
C GLU A 114 26.72 11.07 -2.27
N GLN A 115 26.72 11.70 -1.09
CA GLN A 115 25.87 11.41 0.07
C GLN A 115 24.40 11.24 -0.32
N TYR A 116 23.75 10.16 0.11
CA TYR A 116 22.29 10.08 0.02
C TYR A 116 21.63 9.96 1.39
N TYR A 117 20.94 11.06 1.70
CA TYR A 117 19.96 11.21 2.75
C TYR A 117 18.86 10.15 2.58
N PHE A 118 18.61 9.39 3.65
CA PHE A 118 17.41 8.60 3.83
C PHE A 118 16.19 9.51 3.66
N ALA A 119 15.32 9.20 2.68
CA ALA A 119 13.99 9.78 2.62
C ALA A 119 13.10 8.99 3.58
N GLU A 120 13.16 9.34 4.87
CA GLU A 120 11.98 9.29 5.72
C GLU A 120 10.85 10.04 5.01
N SER A 121 9.62 9.59 5.19
CA SER A 121 8.45 10.31 4.69
C SER A 121 8.38 11.69 5.36
N ILE A 122 8.99 12.71 4.74
CA ILE A 122 8.65 14.11 5.00
C ILE A 122 7.29 14.35 4.34
N LEU A 123 6.25 13.78 4.95
CA LEU A 123 4.92 14.38 4.97
C LEU A 123 4.55 14.40 6.46
N PHE A 124 5.04 15.49 7.07
CA PHE A 124 4.62 16.09 8.34
C PHE A 124 5.22 15.62 9.68
N SER A 125 6.23 14.74 9.77
CA SER A 125 6.84 14.40 11.08
C SER A 125 7.79 15.48 11.64
N ASP A 126 8.46 16.27 10.78
CA ASP A 126 9.55 17.16 11.21
C ASP A 126 9.44 18.60 10.70
N VAL A 127 8.22 19.10 10.47
CA VAL A 127 8.03 20.50 10.02
C VAL A 127 8.10 21.44 11.23
N PRO A 128 9.12 22.29 11.38
CA PRO A 128 9.09 23.34 12.38
C PRO A 128 7.91 24.28 12.10
N MET A 129 7.10 24.56 13.13
CA MET A 129 6.00 25.55 13.10
C MET A 129 6.53 26.92 12.63
N THR A 130 6.44 27.19 11.33
CA THR A 130 6.84 28.47 10.72
C THR A 130 5.73 29.00 9.81
N ASP A 131 5.93 30.23 9.32
CA ASP A 131 5.01 31.16 8.63
C ASP A 131 4.42 30.70 7.27
N GLY A 132 4.41 29.39 6.99
CA GLY A 132 3.86 28.80 5.76
C GLY A 132 4.79 28.87 4.53
N LEU A 133 5.93 29.56 4.63
CA LEU A 133 6.97 29.57 3.60
C LEU A 133 7.80 28.29 3.68
N LEU A 134 7.76 27.46 2.62
CA LEU A 134 8.49 26.20 2.52
C LEU A 134 9.97 26.43 2.18
N SER A 135 10.62 27.32 2.95
CA SER A 135 11.93 27.87 2.62
C SER A 135 13.10 26.88 2.79
N TRP A 136 12.86 25.75 3.46
CA TRP A 136 13.82 24.66 3.61
C TRP A 136 13.79 23.69 2.43
N LEU A 137 12.70 23.60 1.66
CA LEU A 137 12.61 22.69 0.53
C LEU A 137 13.58 23.11 -0.58
N LYS A 138 14.39 22.16 -1.04
CA LYS A 138 15.22 22.30 -2.23
C LYS A 138 14.93 21.12 -3.15
N VAL A 139 14.80 21.39 -4.44
CA VAL A 139 14.63 20.31 -5.43
C VAL A 139 15.86 19.41 -5.37
N LYS A 140 15.65 18.12 -5.04
CA LYS A 140 16.70 17.11 -5.17
C LYS A 140 17.03 16.91 -6.64
N ASN A 141 18.31 16.75 -6.95
CA ASN A 141 18.77 16.53 -8.31
C ASN A 141 20.01 15.64 -8.28
N GLU A 142 19.78 14.35 -8.04
CA GLU A 142 20.82 13.33 -7.80
C GLU A 142 21.37 12.73 -9.12
N GLY A 143 21.08 13.38 -10.25
CA GLY A 143 21.95 13.37 -11.43
C GLY A 143 21.86 12.20 -12.41
N THR A 144 20.99 11.21 -12.23
CA THR A 144 20.81 10.14 -13.23
C THR A 144 19.34 9.78 -13.45
N ILE A 145 18.91 9.85 -14.72
CA ILE A 145 17.70 9.15 -15.18
C ILE A 145 17.98 7.65 -14.98
N PRO A 146 17.11 6.91 -14.26
CA PRO A 146 17.27 5.46 -14.09
C PRO A 146 17.45 4.77 -15.46
N ALA A 147 18.41 3.84 -15.57
CA ALA A 147 18.82 3.24 -16.85
C ALA A 147 17.72 2.43 -17.57
N ASP A 148 16.62 2.16 -16.87
CA ASP A 148 15.41 1.43 -17.26
C ASP A 148 14.28 2.31 -17.81
N TYR A 149 14.44 3.64 -17.81
CA TYR A 149 13.44 4.55 -18.38
C TYR A 149 13.42 4.44 -19.91
N ASN A 150 12.28 4.09 -20.50
CA ASN A 150 12.13 4.06 -21.95
C ASN A 150 12.20 5.49 -22.52
N THR A 151 13.40 5.90 -22.92
CA THR A 151 13.66 7.23 -23.51
C THR A 151 12.87 7.48 -24.79
N VAL A 152 12.31 6.44 -25.42
CA VAL A 152 11.49 6.55 -26.64
C VAL A 152 10.10 7.14 -26.36
N ASP A 153 9.54 6.93 -25.16
CA ASP A 153 8.20 7.39 -24.77
C ASP A 153 8.21 8.65 -23.90
N CYS A 154 9.38 9.28 -23.74
CA CYS A 154 9.55 10.46 -22.88
C CYS A 154 9.52 11.76 -23.69
N TYR A 155 8.86 12.79 -23.14
CA TYR A 155 9.08 14.14 -23.65
C TYR A 155 10.53 14.54 -23.43
N LYS A 156 11.13 15.15 -24.45
CA LYS A 156 12.39 15.87 -24.31
C LYS A 156 12.23 16.92 -23.20
N HIS A 157 13.18 17.03 -22.26
CA HIS A 157 13.13 17.98 -21.14
C HIS A 157 14.53 18.46 -20.71
N SER A 158 15.36 18.82 -21.68
CA SER A 158 16.80 19.12 -21.50
C SER A 158 17.18 20.57 -21.81
N SER A 159 16.23 21.39 -22.27
CA SER A 159 16.40 22.82 -22.52
C SER A 159 16.75 23.61 -21.26
N LYS A 160 17.37 24.77 -21.45
CA LYS A 160 17.73 25.72 -20.38
C LYS A 160 17.27 27.12 -20.80
N PRO A 161 16.18 27.67 -20.23
CA PRO A 161 15.31 27.05 -19.21
C PRO A 161 14.55 25.83 -19.74
N LYS A 162 14.12 24.93 -18.86
CA LYS A 162 13.38 23.70 -19.23
C LYS A 162 12.01 24.02 -19.81
N GLY A 163 11.43 25.13 -19.36
CA GLY A 163 10.11 25.58 -19.71
C GLY A 163 9.88 27.03 -19.29
N LEU A 164 8.83 27.63 -19.84
CA LEU A 164 8.29 28.87 -19.30
C LEU A 164 7.19 28.57 -18.28
N ALA A 165 7.15 29.34 -17.21
CA ALA A 165 6.11 29.27 -16.19
C ALA A 165 5.29 30.56 -16.11
N LEU A 166 3.98 30.44 -15.99
CA LEU A 166 3.05 31.53 -15.68
C LEU A 166 2.40 31.27 -14.34
N ILE A 167 2.46 32.25 -13.42
CA ILE A 167 1.73 32.20 -12.15
C ILE A 167 0.77 33.40 -12.13
N ILE A 168 -0.53 33.13 -12.23
CA ILE A 168 -1.58 34.12 -12.08
C ILE A 168 -2.07 34.03 -10.63
N ASN A 169 -1.72 35.02 -9.80
CA ASN A 169 -2.15 35.10 -8.41
C ASN A 169 -3.14 36.26 -8.21
N ASN A 170 -4.43 35.99 -8.36
CA ASN A 170 -5.48 36.98 -8.08
C ASN A 170 -5.73 36.99 -6.57
N CYS A 171 -5.06 37.91 -5.87
CA CYS A 171 -5.16 38.06 -4.42
C CYS A 171 -6.12 39.20 -4.03
N ALA A 172 -6.06 40.34 -4.72
CA ALA A 172 -6.95 41.47 -4.52
C ALA A 172 -8.00 41.55 -5.63
N PHE A 173 -9.27 41.75 -5.26
CA PHE A 173 -10.39 41.87 -6.20
C PHE A 173 -11.01 43.26 -6.09
N THR A 174 -11.31 43.90 -7.23
CA THR A 174 -11.94 45.23 -7.30
C THR A 174 -13.47 45.16 -7.35
N CYS A 175 -14.02 43.97 -7.11
CA CYS A 175 -15.45 43.65 -7.11
C CYS A 175 -15.84 43.05 -5.74
N ASP A 176 -17.11 42.64 -5.59
CA ASP A 176 -17.65 42.09 -4.33
C ASP A 176 -17.08 40.71 -3.93
N LEU A 177 -16.08 40.20 -4.64
CA LEU A 177 -15.38 38.96 -4.27
C LEU A 177 -14.39 39.20 -3.12
N PRO A 178 -14.31 38.30 -2.13
CA PRO A 178 -13.40 38.48 -1.01
C PRO A 178 -11.93 38.33 -1.42
N ASN A 179 -11.04 39.14 -0.86
CA ASN A 179 -9.60 39.02 -1.09
C ASN A 179 -9.06 37.65 -0.63
N ARG A 180 -8.04 37.13 -1.34
CA ARG A 180 -7.47 35.79 -1.11
C ARG A 180 -6.20 35.83 -0.27
N LEU A 181 -6.34 36.21 1.01
CA LEU A 181 -5.26 36.16 2.01
C LEU A 181 -4.62 34.76 2.08
N GLY A 182 -3.29 34.69 2.08
CA GLY A 182 -2.49 33.45 2.04
C GLY A 182 -2.16 32.94 0.63
N SER A 183 -2.82 33.44 -0.43
CA SER A 183 -2.50 33.06 -1.82
C SER A 183 -1.14 33.60 -2.29
N ASP A 184 -0.61 34.62 -1.61
CA ASP A 184 0.76 35.11 -1.81
C ASP A 184 1.83 34.12 -1.30
N ILE A 185 1.53 33.37 -0.23
CA ILE A 185 2.41 32.31 0.29
C ILE A 185 2.50 31.17 -0.73
N ASP A 186 1.36 30.72 -1.28
CA ASP A 186 1.30 29.72 -2.36
C ASP A 186 2.08 30.17 -3.59
N CYS A 187 1.90 31.43 -3.99
CA CYS A 187 2.63 32.03 -5.10
C CYS A 187 4.15 31.98 -4.87
N LYS A 188 4.62 32.31 -3.66
CA LYS A 188 6.05 32.28 -3.30
C LYS A 188 6.60 30.84 -3.32
N ASN A 189 5.85 29.88 -2.75
CA ASN A 189 6.26 28.48 -2.68
C ASN A 189 6.36 27.85 -4.08
N ILE A 190 5.36 28.04 -4.94
CA ILE A 190 5.38 27.53 -6.32
C ILE A 190 6.44 28.23 -7.17
N HIS A 191 6.59 29.55 -7.02
CA HIS A 191 7.61 30.29 -7.75
C HIS A 191 8.99 29.69 -7.47
N ARG A 192 9.29 29.41 -6.20
CA ARG A 192 10.54 28.76 -5.80
C ARG A 192 10.66 27.36 -6.38
N LEU A 193 9.64 26.50 -6.23
CA LEU A 193 9.64 25.15 -6.80
C LEU A 193 9.96 25.16 -8.30
N LEU A 194 9.25 25.99 -9.07
CA LEU A 194 9.42 26.06 -10.52
C LEU A 194 10.79 26.59 -10.90
N THR A 195 11.30 27.58 -10.16
CA THR A 195 12.67 28.10 -10.34
C THR A 195 13.70 26.98 -10.11
N ASP A 196 13.59 26.25 -9.00
CA ASP A 196 14.49 25.14 -8.65
C ASP A 196 14.38 23.98 -9.65
N LEU A 197 13.20 23.74 -10.23
CA LEU A 197 13.00 22.77 -11.31
C LEU A 197 13.58 23.23 -12.67
N GLY A 198 14.03 24.48 -12.79
CA GLY A 198 14.66 25.04 -13.99
C GLY A 198 13.70 25.75 -14.95
N TYR A 199 12.53 26.19 -14.47
CA TYR A 199 11.61 27.04 -15.23
C TYR A 199 11.94 28.52 -14.98
N ASN A 200 11.78 29.33 -16.02
CA ASN A 200 11.84 30.79 -15.91
C ASN A 200 10.43 31.38 -15.98
N GLY A 201 10.10 32.36 -15.14
CA GLY A 201 8.78 32.98 -15.21
C GLY A 201 8.62 34.30 -14.46
N ILE A 202 8.46 35.39 -15.21
CA ILE A 202 7.46 36.43 -14.91
C ILE A 202 6.84 36.83 -16.25
N VAL A 203 5.60 36.44 -16.51
CA VAL A 203 4.80 36.96 -17.64
C VAL A 203 3.52 37.56 -17.07
N GLU A 204 3.18 38.77 -17.53
CA GLU A 204 2.14 39.60 -16.91
C GLU A 204 0.70 39.13 -17.21
N THR A 205 0.45 38.37 -18.29
CA THR A 205 -0.90 37.89 -18.65
C THR A 205 -0.87 36.61 -19.49
N MET A 206 -1.97 35.84 -19.48
CA MET A 206 -2.10 34.58 -20.23
C MET A 206 -1.90 34.75 -21.74
N VAL A 207 -2.39 35.86 -22.32
CA VAL A 207 -2.23 36.15 -23.76
C VAL A 207 -0.77 36.47 -24.11
N LYS A 208 -0.08 37.25 -23.29
CA LYS A 208 1.36 37.49 -23.48
C LYS A 208 2.15 36.20 -23.35
N PHE A 209 1.74 35.32 -22.43
CA PHE A 209 2.37 34.02 -22.22
C PHE A 209 2.18 33.10 -23.44
N SER A 210 0.96 33.00 -23.99
CA SER A 210 0.71 32.15 -25.15
C SER A 210 1.42 32.62 -26.43
N LEU A 211 1.68 33.93 -26.55
CA LEU A 211 2.38 34.52 -27.69
C LEU A 211 3.91 34.59 -27.52
N ASN A 212 4.45 34.10 -26.41
CA ASN A 212 5.87 34.20 -26.14
C ASN A 212 6.67 33.23 -27.05
N LYS A 213 7.50 33.79 -27.94
CA LYS A 213 8.32 33.00 -28.87
C LYS A 213 9.38 32.14 -28.18
N GLU A 214 9.75 32.45 -26.92
CA GLU A 214 10.70 31.62 -26.16
C GLU A 214 10.18 30.19 -25.91
N HIS A 215 8.87 29.95 -26.04
CA HIS A 215 8.31 28.59 -26.06
C HIS A 215 8.93 27.69 -27.14
N GLU A 216 9.41 28.25 -28.26
CA GLU A 216 10.07 27.46 -29.31
C GLU A 216 11.37 26.81 -28.80
N ARG A 217 12.08 27.49 -27.91
CA ARG A 217 13.39 27.10 -27.36
C ARG A 217 13.32 26.27 -26.09
N CYS A 218 12.14 26.26 -25.46
CA CYS A 218 11.87 25.50 -24.24
C CYS A 218 11.22 24.15 -24.57
N ASP A 219 11.27 23.21 -23.65
CA ASP A 219 10.70 21.88 -23.85
C ASP A 219 9.32 21.70 -23.20
N SER A 220 8.91 22.54 -22.27
CA SER A 220 7.59 22.47 -21.62
C SER A 220 7.01 23.84 -21.25
N ALA A 221 5.74 23.85 -20.83
CA ALA A 221 5.11 25.03 -20.24
C ALA A 221 4.33 24.68 -18.97
N VAL A 222 4.37 25.55 -17.97
CA VAL A 222 3.59 25.42 -16.73
C VAL A 222 2.73 26.65 -16.53
N VAL A 223 1.45 26.45 -16.22
CA VAL A 223 0.51 27.52 -15.88
C VAL A 223 -0.09 27.21 -14.51
N VAL A 224 0.08 28.12 -13.58
CA VAL A 224 -0.50 28.07 -12.24
C VAL A 224 -1.49 29.22 -12.11
N ILE A 225 -2.74 28.90 -11.81
CA ILE A 225 -3.79 29.92 -11.62
C ILE A 225 -4.34 29.78 -10.20
N LEU A 226 -4.14 30.82 -9.41
CA LEU A 226 -4.63 30.97 -8.05
C LEU A 226 -5.70 32.07 -8.06
N THR A 227 -6.98 31.69 -8.09
CA THR A 227 -8.10 32.65 -8.15
C THR A 227 -9.39 32.07 -7.54
N HIS A 228 -10.48 32.84 -7.53
CA HIS A 228 -11.82 32.30 -7.32
C HIS A 228 -12.34 31.64 -8.60
N GLY A 229 -13.27 30.69 -8.50
CA GLY A 229 -13.86 30.07 -9.69
C GLY A 229 -15.27 29.55 -9.48
N LEU A 230 -15.86 29.09 -10.57
CA LEU A 230 -17.14 28.39 -10.66
C LEU A 230 -16.94 27.15 -11.54
N GLU A 231 -17.99 26.35 -11.74
CA GLU A 231 -17.89 25.15 -12.57
C GLU A 231 -17.45 25.50 -14.00
N GLY A 232 -16.21 25.12 -14.35
CA GLY A 232 -15.65 25.36 -15.68
C GLY A 232 -15.17 26.78 -15.97
N GLU A 233 -15.27 27.70 -15.00
CA GLU A 233 -14.91 29.11 -15.14
C GLU A 233 -14.07 29.62 -13.96
N ILE A 234 -13.23 30.63 -14.22
CA ILE A 234 -12.37 31.29 -13.22
C ILE A 234 -12.58 32.79 -13.25
N TYR A 235 -12.43 33.46 -12.10
CA TYR A 235 -12.58 34.90 -11.99
C TYR A 235 -11.28 35.65 -12.31
N GLY A 236 -11.40 36.75 -13.04
CA GLY A 236 -10.43 37.84 -13.07
C GLY A 236 -10.49 38.69 -11.79
N SER A 237 -9.45 39.49 -11.53
CA SER A 237 -9.43 40.42 -10.39
C SER A 237 -10.51 41.51 -10.48
N ASP A 238 -11.02 41.76 -11.68
CA ASP A 238 -12.15 42.65 -11.97
C ASP A 238 -13.53 42.03 -11.70
N GLY A 239 -13.58 40.73 -11.36
CA GLY A 239 -14.82 39.98 -11.17
C GLY A 239 -15.40 39.37 -12.46
N GLY A 240 -14.74 39.55 -13.61
CA GLY A 240 -15.15 38.92 -14.86
C GLY A 240 -14.90 37.40 -14.84
N LEU A 241 -15.81 36.62 -15.42
CA LEU A 241 -15.66 35.17 -15.57
C LEU A 241 -14.97 34.79 -16.88
N VAL A 242 -14.05 33.84 -16.81
CA VAL A 242 -13.32 33.30 -17.96
C VAL A 242 -13.39 31.77 -17.94
N SER A 243 -13.84 31.18 -19.03
CA SER A 243 -13.85 29.72 -19.19
C SER A 243 -12.45 29.12 -19.12
N VAL A 244 -12.28 28.09 -18.29
CA VAL A 244 -11.03 27.32 -18.17
C VAL A 244 -10.67 26.68 -19.51
N GLN A 245 -11.66 26.24 -20.29
CA GLN A 245 -11.41 25.68 -21.62
C GLN A 245 -10.79 26.72 -22.57
N LYS A 246 -11.26 27.97 -22.53
CA LYS A 246 -10.66 29.06 -23.34
C LYS A 246 -9.22 29.33 -22.93
N VAL A 247 -8.94 29.28 -21.63
CA VAL A 247 -7.58 29.44 -21.09
C VAL A 247 -6.67 28.31 -21.59
N ILE A 248 -7.13 27.06 -21.55
CA ILE A 248 -6.37 25.91 -22.05
C ILE A 248 -6.15 25.99 -23.56
N GLN A 249 -7.19 26.38 -24.32
CA GLN A 249 -7.13 26.53 -25.77
C GLN A 249 -6.03 27.49 -26.22
N LEU A 250 -5.72 28.54 -25.44
CA LEU A 250 -4.64 29.47 -25.78
C LEU A 250 -3.26 28.81 -25.91
N LEU A 251 -3.04 27.66 -25.25
CA LEU A 251 -1.77 26.93 -25.30
C LEU A 251 -1.85 25.63 -26.11
N ASP A 252 -2.96 25.37 -26.79
CA ASP A 252 -3.11 24.16 -27.58
C ASP A 252 -2.25 24.18 -28.86
N ALA A 253 -2.20 23.06 -29.58
CA ALA A 253 -1.35 22.92 -30.77
C ALA A 253 -1.71 23.86 -31.93
N VAL A 254 -2.90 24.47 -31.91
CA VAL A 254 -3.39 25.38 -32.95
C VAL A 254 -3.07 26.82 -32.58
N ASN A 255 -3.38 27.23 -31.35
CA ASN A 255 -3.27 28.62 -30.90
C ASN A 255 -1.86 28.96 -30.39
N CYS A 256 -1.08 27.96 -29.97
CA CYS A 256 0.34 28.13 -29.63
C CYS A 256 1.21 27.06 -30.33
N PRO A 257 1.47 27.21 -31.65
CA PRO A 257 2.26 26.23 -32.41
C PRO A 257 3.66 25.97 -31.85
N ALA A 258 4.26 26.96 -31.17
CA ALA A 258 5.55 26.84 -30.48
C ALA A 258 5.58 25.76 -29.39
N LEU A 259 4.41 25.40 -28.86
CA LEU A 259 4.23 24.36 -27.85
C LEU A 259 3.75 23.02 -28.44
N LYS A 260 3.60 22.86 -29.75
CA LYS A 260 3.14 21.59 -30.34
C LYS A 260 4.08 20.42 -29.93
N ASN A 261 3.51 19.29 -29.49
CA ASN A 261 4.23 18.09 -29.01
C ASN A 261 5.11 18.29 -27.77
N LYS A 262 4.84 19.34 -27.00
CA LYS A 262 5.53 19.65 -25.74
C LYS A 262 4.54 19.54 -24.57
N PRO A 263 4.93 19.02 -23.41
CA PRO A 263 4.00 18.91 -22.27
C PRO A 263 3.62 20.30 -21.74
N LYS A 264 2.32 20.49 -21.47
CA LYS A 264 1.76 21.65 -20.75
C LYS A 264 1.11 21.18 -19.45
N LEU A 265 1.53 21.75 -18.34
CA LEU A 265 0.97 21.45 -17.02
C LEU A 265 0.15 22.64 -16.52
N PHE A 266 -1.11 22.40 -16.16
CA PHE A 266 -2.00 23.40 -15.57
C PHE A 266 -2.31 23.02 -14.11
N PHE A 267 -2.00 23.92 -13.18
CA PHE A 267 -2.34 23.81 -11.77
C PHE A 267 -3.40 24.86 -11.44
N LEU A 268 -4.63 24.42 -11.19
CA LEU A 268 -5.78 25.30 -11.00
C LEU A 268 -6.27 25.24 -9.55
N GLN A 269 -5.87 26.25 -8.78
CA GLN A 269 -6.39 26.52 -7.44
C GLN A 269 -7.56 27.51 -7.54
N ALA A 270 -8.71 27.02 -7.97
CA ALA A 270 -9.95 27.76 -8.06
C ALA A 270 -11.14 26.87 -7.67
N CYS A 271 -12.19 27.48 -7.11
CA CYS A 271 -13.44 26.78 -6.81
C CYS A 271 -14.08 26.28 -8.12
N ARG A 272 -14.84 25.19 -8.07
CA ARG A 272 -15.57 24.65 -9.23
C ARG A 272 -17.09 24.70 -9.03
N GLY A 273 -17.58 25.58 -8.15
CA GLY A 273 -19.00 25.77 -7.83
C GLY A 273 -19.19 26.69 -6.61
N GLN A 274 -20.45 27.01 -6.27
CA GLN A 274 -20.82 27.90 -5.16
C GLN A 274 -21.20 27.17 -3.87
N ARG A 275 -21.20 25.82 -3.88
CA ARG A 275 -21.54 25.03 -2.68
C ARG A 275 -20.37 25.09 -1.69
N TYR A 276 -20.55 25.89 -0.65
CA TYR A 276 -19.78 25.78 0.58
C TYR A 276 -20.20 24.47 1.26
N ASP A 277 -19.26 23.72 1.81
CA ASP A 277 -19.54 22.51 2.59
C ASP A 277 -20.10 22.97 3.95
N SER A 278 -21.42 23.14 4.01
CA SER A 278 -22.15 23.61 5.18
C SER A 278 -22.68 22.40 5.95
N GLY A 279 -22.11 22.13 7.12
CA GLY A 279 -22.68 21.18 8.08
C GLY A 279 -24.12 21.56 8.48
N HIS A 280 -25.01 20.57 8.35
CA HIS A 280 -26.34 20.32 8.95
C HIS A 280 -27.45 21.41 8.98
N ASP A 281 -28.60 21.14 8.33
CA ASP A 281 -29.88 20.65 8.92
C ASP A 281 -30.85 20.19 7.80
N VAL A 282 -31.60 19.11 8.05
CA VAL A 282 -32.47 18.38 7.09
C VAL A 282 -33.83 19.07 6.88
N ILE A 283 -34.41 19.02 5.67
CA ILE A 283 -35.81 18.63 5.32
C ILE A 283 -35.98 18.55 3.77
N ASP A 284 -36.72 17.51 3.36
CA ASP A 284 -37.03 16.95 2.02
C ASP A 284 -37.62 17.86 0.92
N SER A 285 -37.31 17.55 -0.35
CA SER A 285 -38.28 17.01 -1.37
C SER A 285 -37.91 17.38 -2.82
N GLY A 286 -37.94 16.39 -3.74
CA GLY A 286 -38.60 16.55 -5.05
C GLY A 286 -37.78 16.50 -6.37
N ASP A 287 -37.77 15.31 -6.98
CA ASP A 287 -38.03 14.99 -8.40
C ASP A 287 -37.10 15.32 -9.62
N THR A 288 -36.51 14.23 -10.14
CA THR A 288 -36.59 13.57 -11.49
C THR A 288 -36.28 14.24 -12.85
N VAL A 289 -35.76 13.34 -13.73
CA VAL A 289 -35.70 13.28 -15.23
C VAL A 289 -34.54 14.01 -15.93
N GLY A 290 -33.72 13.45 -16.84
CA GLY A 290 -33.65 12.15 -17.50
C GLY A 290 -32.97 12.26 -18.89
N SER A 291 -32.55 11.11 -19.44
CA SER A 291 -32.26 10.79 -20.85
C SER A 291 -30.84 11.09 -21.39
N ALA A 292 -29.98 10.11 -21.69
CA ALA A 292 -30.06 9.05 -22.71
C ALA A 292 -30.14 9.60 -24.14
N ASN A 293 -28.97 9.82 -24.79
CA ASN A 293 -28.79 9.79 -26.25
C ASN A 293 -27.32 10.02 -26.69
N ALA A 294 -26.45 9.03 -26.51
CA ALA A 294 -25.15 9.01 -27.21
C ALA A 294 -24.62 7.58 -27.43
N ARG A 295 -25.50 6.64 -27.81
CA ARG A 295 -25.10 5.27 -28.17
C ARG A 295 -25.69 4.91 -29.53
N ARG A 296 -25.16 5.53 -30.60
CA ARG A 296 -25.35 5.13 -32.00
C ARG A 296 -24.43 5.94 -32.92
N LYS A 297 -23.20 5.47 -33.10
CA LYS A 297 -22.41 5.55 -34.34
C LYS A 297 -21.01 4.99 -34.08
N LEU A 298 -20.90 3.68 -34.10
CA LEU A 298 -19.64 3.01 -34.41
C LEU A 298 -20.02 1.74 -35.16
N ASN A 299 -19.80 1.74 -36.47
CA ASN A 299 -19.68 0.58 -37.36
C ASN A 299 -19.58 1.09 -38.81
N SER A 300 -18.38 1.53 -39.21
CA SER A 300 -17.84 1.45 -40.58
C SER A 300 -16.62 2.38 -40.72
N LEU A 301 -15.40 1.86 -40.60
CA LEU A 301 -14.20 2.55 -41.10
C LEU A 301 -13.27 1.52 -41.76
N ASP A 302 -12.84 1.87 -42.97
CA ASP A 302 -11.99 1.08 -43.87
C ASP A 302 -10.49 1.25 -43.54
N GLU A 303 -9.64 0.32 -43.98
CA GLU A 303 -8.20 0.29 -43.68
C GLU A 303 -7.41 1.54 -44.13
N ASN A 304 -7.93 2.32 -45.09
CA ASN A 304 -7.30 3.58 -45.52
C ASN A 304 -7.51 4.75 -44.54
N ASP A 305 -8.59 4.74 -43.73
CA ASP A 305 -8.81 5.77 -42.70
C ASP A 305 -7.94 5.54 -41.46
N ALA A 306 -7.53 4.30 -41.19
CA ALA A 306 -6.61 3.96 -40.10
C ALA A 306 -5.21 4.61 -40.28
N ASN A 307 -4.74 4.78 -41.52
CA ASN A 307 -3.46 5.44 -41.80
C ASN A 307 -3.55 6.97 -41.79
N ALA A 308 -4.74 7.56 -42.00
CA ALA A 308 -4.97 9.00 -41.84
C ALA A 308 -5.19 9.40 -40.36
N LEU A 309 -5.78 8.51 -39.56
CA LEU A 309 -5.94 8.66 -38.11
C LEU A 309 -4.59 8.63 -37.36
N ARG A 310 -3.60 7.88 -37.86
CA ARG A 310 -2.24 7.78 -37.26
C ARG A 310 -1.40 9.07 -37.32
N ARG A 311 -1.83 10.11 -38.04
CA ARG A 311 -1.08 11.38 -38.17
C ARG A 311 -1.73 12.60 -37.52
N LYS A 312 -2.93 12.48 -36.95
CA LYS A 312 -3.61 13.59 -36.28
C LYS A 312 -3.45 13.47 -34.78
N VAL A 313 -2.48 14.21 -34.24
CA VAL A 313 -2.40 14.50 -32.81
C VAL A 313 -3.67 15.30 -32.43
N PRO A 314 -4.43 14.88 -31.40
CA PRO A 314 -5.58 15.64 -30.90
C PRO A 314 -5.21 17.10 -30.62
N THR A 315 -6.12 18.03 -30.86
CA THR A 315 -5.87 19.47 -30.68
C THR A 315 -5.39 19.82 -29.27
N GLN A 316 -5.84 19.04 -28.27
CA GLN A 316 -5.52 19.17 -26.84
C GLN A 316 -4.59 18.05 -26.31
N ALA A 317 -3.77 17.43 -27.15
CA ALA A 317 -2.76 16.48 -26.67
C ALA A 317 -1.70 17.19 -25.81
N ASP A 318 -0.95 16.39 -25.02
CA ASP A 318 0.18 16.86 -24.20
C ASP A 318 -0.21 17.86 -23.10
N ILE A 319 -1.46 17.82 -22.60
CA ILE A 319 -1.98 18.69 -21.55
C ILE A 319 -2.34 17.85 -20.31
N LEU A 320 -1.76 18.20 -19.15
CA LEU A 320 -2.18 17.70 -17.84
C LEU A 320 -2.80 18.84 -17.05
N ILE A 321 -3.95 18.59 -16.42
CA ILE A 321 -4.66 19.59 -15.60
C ILE A 321 -4.91 18.99 -14.21
N ALA A 322 -4.38 19.64 -13.19
CA ALA A 322 -4.62 19.30 -11.80
C ALA A 322 -5.48 20.38 -11.14
N TYR A 323 -6.65 19.98 -10.63
CA TYR A 323 -7.56 20.86 -9.91
C TYR A 323 -7.43 20.65 -8.41
N SER A 324 -7.51 21.75 -7.66
CA SER A 324 -7.55 21.70 -6.19
C SER A 324 -8.86 21.16 -5.60
N THR A 325 -9.92 21.08 -6.40
CA THR A 325 -11.25 20.62 -6.00
C THR A 325 -11.94 19.81 -7.09
N THR A 326 -12.88 18.96 -6.67
CA THR A 326 -13.84 18.28 -7.55
C THR A 326 -14.86 19.29 -8.12
N PRO A 327 -15.50 19.00 -9.28
CA PRO A 327 -16.58 19.83 -9.81
C PRO A 327 -17.67 20.10 -8.77
N GLY A 328 -18.16 21.33 -8.66
CA GLY A 328 -19.24 21.74 -7.76
C GLY A 328 -18.84 22.33 -6.39
N PHE A 329 -17.59 22.20 -5.94
CA PHE A 329 -17.17 22.54 -4.57
C PHE A 329 -16.17 23.70 -4.47
N VAL A 330 -16.21 24.41 -3.33
CA VAL A 330 -15.31 25.51 -2.96
C VAL A 330 -13.95 24.98 -2.51
N SER A 331 -12.88 25.69 -2.89
CA SER A 331 -11.50 25.37 -2.52
C SER A 331 -11.17 25.90 -1.12
N TRP A 332 -10.87 24.98 -0.18
CA TRP A 332 -10.51 25.30 1.20
C TRP A 332 -9.12 25.93 1.30
N ARG A 333 -8.98 26.96 2.13
CA ARG A 333 -7.75 27.78 2.24
C ARG A 333 -7.41 28.02 3.70
N ASN A 334 -6.11 27.95 4.03
CA ASN A 334 -5.60 28.46 5.29
C ASN A 334 -5.00 29.86 5.06
N SER A 335 -5.57 30.87 5.71
CA SER A 335 -5.18 32.28 5.53
C SER A 335 -3.77 32.62 6.03
N LEU A 336 -3.16 31.75 6.84
CA LEU A 336 -1.82 31.92 7.42
C LEU A 336 -0.75 31.08 6.71
N ARG A 337 -1.12 30.00 6.02
CA ARG A 337 -0.15 29.02 5.49
C ARG A 337 -0.20 28.82 3.97
N GLY A 338 -1.23 29.32 3.29
CA GLY A 338 -1.51 28.96 1.89
C GLY A 338 -2.43 27.75 1.78
N THR A 339 -2.51 27.14 0.59
CA THR A 339 -3.45 26.06 0.28
C THR A 339 -2.79 24.68 0.30
N TRP A 340 -3.53 23.68 0.79
CA TRP A 340 -2.99 22.32 0.98
C TRP A 340 -2.53 21.67 -0.33
N PHE A 341 -3.29 21.85 -1.40
CA PHE A 341 -2.93 21.33 -2.71
C PHE A 341 -1.58 21.88 -3.18
N ILE A 342 -1.35 23.18 -3.03
CA ILE A 342 -0.13 23.84 -3.48
C ILE A 342 1.08 23.45 -2.61
N GLN A 343 0.90 23.36 -1.30
CA GLN A 343 1.95 22.89 -0.39
C GLN A 343 2.37 21.45 -0.70
N ALA A 344 1.40 20.54 -0.85
CA ALA A 344 1.69 19.14 -1.15
C ALA A 344 2.34 18.95 -2.53
N VAL A 345 1.94 19.75 -3.53
CA VAL A 345 2.64 19.83 -4.83
C VAL A 345 4.10 20.24 -4.62
N CYS A 346 4.37 21.30 -3.84
CA CYS A 346 5.73 21.78 -3.60
C CYS A 346 6.60 20.75 -2.90
N GLU A 347 6.10 20.06 -1.88
CA GLU A 347 6.84 19.04 -1.13
C GLU A 347 7.19 17.84 -2.02
N VAL A 348 6.17 17.24 -2.64
CA VAL A 348 6.35 16.02 -3.46
C VAL A 348 7.22 16.30 -4.68
N PHE A 349 6.98 17.41 -5.39
CA PHE A 349 7.77 17.73 -6.57
C PHE A 349 9.21 18.12 -6.20
N SER A 350 9.45 18.76 -5.05
CA SER A 350 10.82 19.06 -4.61
C SER A 350 11.62 17.77 -4.36
N GLU A 351 10.99 16.75 -3.79
CA GLU A 351 11.67 15.52 -3.40
C GLU A 351 11.82 14.52 -4.57
N TYR A 352 10.79 14.36 -5.40
CA TYR A 352 10.67 13.22 -6.31
C TYR A 352 10.69 13.57 -7.81
N ALA A 353 10.52 14.84 -8.20
CA ALA A 353 10.39 15.21 -9.62
C ALA A 353 11.63 14.93 -10.48
N TRP A 354 12.79 14.68 -9.86
CA TRP A 354 14.01 14.31 -10.57
C TRP A 354 14.06 12.84 -11.00
N LYS A 355 13.24 11.95 -10.40
CA LYS A 355 13.23 10.51 -10.68
C LYS A 355 11.88 9.90 -11.05
N GLU A 356 10.78 10.65 -10.91
CA GLU A 356 9.43 10.12 -11.14
C GLU A 356 8.62 10.93 -12.16
N GLU A 357 7.72 10.24 -12.87
CA GLU A 357 6.79 10.84 -13.81
C GLU A 357 5.75 11.73 -13.09
N VAL A 358 5.23 12.75 -13.76
CA VAL A 358 4.28 13.70 -13.17
C VAL A 358 3.03 13.03 -12.59
N LEU A 359 2.46 11.99 -13.22
CA LEU A 359 1.32 11.24 -12.66
C LEU A 359 1.68 10.46 -11.39
N HIS A 360 2.93 9.99 -11.28
CA HIS A 360 3.44 9.33 -10.08
C HIS A 360 3.56 10.33 -8.93
N LEU A 361 4.00 11.56 -9.21
CA LEU A 361 4.03 12.65 -8.23
C LEU A 361 2.62 12.97 -7.71
N PHE A 362 1.60 13.06 -8.57
CA PHE A 362 0.22 13.26 -8.11
C PHE A 362 -0.35 12.08 -7.32
N THR A 363 0.05 10.86 -7.66
CA THR A 363 -0.28 9.68 -6.85
C THR A 363 0.37 9.75 -5.46
N ARG A 364 1.55 10.36 -5.33
CA ARG A 364 2.19 10.61 -4.03
C ARG A 364 1.51 11.73 -3.22
N ILE A 365 0.96 12.73 -3.89
CA ILE A 365 0.32 13.91 -3.25
C ILE A 365 -0.94 13.54 -2.45
N HIS A 366 -1.78 12.62 -2.95
CA HIS A 366 -2.96 12.16 -2.19
C HIS A 366 -3.10 10.64 -2.09
N GLY A 367 -2.80 9.88 -3.16
CA GLY A 367 -2.74 8.41 -3.17
C GLY A 367 -4.03 7.63 -2.87
N LEU A 368 -5.00 8.23 -2.17
CA LEU A 368 -6.34 7.71 -1.87
C LEU A 368 -7.26 7.79 -3.09
N CYS A 369 -6.86 7.15 -4.17
CA CYS A 369 -7.62 7.16 -5.40
C CYS A 369 -7.92 5.76 -5.94
N ILE A 370 -9.04 5.67 -6.66
CA ILE A 370 -9.48 4.48 -7.37
C ILE A 370 -10.00 4.91 -8.74
N ARG A 371 -10.08 3.98 -9.69
CA ARG A 371 -10.77 4.29 -10.95
C ARG A 371 -12.29 4.38 -10.74
N PRO A 372 -12.96 5.32 -11.42
CA PRO A 372 -14.42 5.37 -11.45
C PRO A 372 -15.03 4.07 -11.99
N PRO A 373 -16.26 3.72 -11.60
CA PRO A 373 -16.99 2.62 -12.22
C PRO A 373 -17.07 2.78 -13.74
N GLY A 374 -16.84 1.69 -14.48
CA GLY A 374 -16.90 1.66 -15.95
C GLY A 374 -15.69 2.27 -16.68
N LYS A 375 -14.68 2.80 -15.96
CA LYS A 375 -13.45 3.37 -16.55
C LYS A 375 -12.22 2.58 -16.13
N PHE A 376 -12.11 1.34 -16.61
CA PHE A 376 -11.07 0.39 -16.13
C PHE A 376 -9.81 0.36 -17.01
N GLU A 377 -9.85 0.95 -18.21
CA GLU A 377 -8.82 0.77 -19.24
C GLU A 377 -7.62 1.72 -19.08
N ASN A 378 -7.82 2.93 -18.57
CA ASN A 378 -6.74 3.89 -18.32
C ASN A 378 -6.88 4.56 -16.95
N SER A 379 -5.82 5.25 -16.52
CA SER A 379 -5.76 5.97 -15.24
C SER A 379 -5.74 7.49 -15.43
N ASP A 380 -6.17 7.97 -16.60
CA ASP A 380 -6.24 9.40 -16.93
C ASP A 380 -7.29 10.11 -16.06
N GLU A 381 -8.28 9.35 -15.58
CA GLU A 381 -9.30 9.79 -14.64
C GLU A 381 -9.32 8.88 -13.40
N VAL A 382 -9.24 9.51 -12.24
CA VAL A 382 -9.35 8.86 -10.94
C VAL A 382 -10.34 9.61 -10.07
N GLN A 383 -10.94 8.91 -9.11
CA GLN A 383 -11.78 9.49 -8.07
C GLN A 383 -11.20 9.15 -6.69
N LEU A 384 -11.64 9.86 -5.66
CA LEU A 384 -11.29 9.52 -4.28
C LEU A 384 -11.78 8.11 -3.93
N ALA A 385 -10.89 7.32 -3.32
CA ALA A 385 -11.28 6.11 -2.61
C ALA A 385 -12.16 6.51 -1.42
N PRO A 386 -13.27 5.83 -1.11
CA PRO A 386 -14.04 6.14 0.10
C PRO A 386 -13.20 5.98 1.37
N PHE A 387 -13.24 6.97 2.26
CA PHE A 387 -12.53 6.95 3.54
C PHE A 387 -13.35 7.67 4.62
N THR A 388 -13.09 7.41 5.90
CA THR A 388 -13.69 8.16 7.02
C THR A 388 -12.98 9.50 7.21
N LEU A 389 -13.68 10.53 7.68
CA LEU A 389 -13.06 11.85 7.90
C LEU A 389 -12.10 11.83 9.10
N LEU A 390 -12.49 11.12 10.15
CA LEU A 390 -11.75 10.95 11.40
C LEU A 390 -11.46 9.48 11.65
N PRO A 391 -10.39 9.13 12.38
CA PRO A 391 -10.13 7.75 12.76
C PRO A 391 -11.19 7.25 13.74
N SER A 392 -11.75 6.05 13.49
CA SER A 392 -12.79 5.48 14.36
C SER A 392 -12.23 4.92 15.66
N PRO A 393 -12.95 5.06 16.80
CA PRO A 393 -12.54 4.47 18.07
C PRO A 393 -12.34 2.95 18.01
N PHE A 394 -11.27 2.46 18.62
CA PHE A 394 -10.99 1.02 18.72
C PHE A 394 -10.27 0.69 20.04
N SER A 395 -10.66 -0.40 20.71
CA SER A 395 -10.03 -0.81 21.96
C SER A 395 -8.55 -1.16 21.78
N LYS A 396 -7.66 -0.54 22.57
CA LYS A 396 -6.22 -0.86 22.52
C LYS A 396 -5.95 -2.33 22.84
N SER A 397 -6.64 -2.91 23.82
CA SER A 397 -6.44 -4.31 24.18
C SER A 397 -6.81 -5.25 23.04
N CYS A 398 -7.94 -4.99 22.37
CA CYS A 398 -8.37 -5.74 21.19
C CYS A 398 -7.38 -5.60 20.03
N PHE A 399 -6.87 -4.39 19.80
CA PHE A 399 -5.86 -4.13 18.77
C PHE A 399 -4.57 -4.90 19.05
N ASP A 400 -4.04 -4.82 20.27
CA ASP A 400 -2.83 -5.53 20.69
C ASP A 400 -3.01 -7.06 20.56
N THR A 401 -4.19 -7.60 20.94
CA THR A 401 -4.52 -9.01 20.74
C THR A 401 -4.45 -9.41 19.26
N ALA A 402 -5.03 -8.61 18.36
CA ALA A 402 -5.02 -8.89 16.93
C ALA A 402 -3.60 -8.94 16.34
N ILE A 403 -2.73 -8.01 16.76
CA ILE A 403 -1.33 -7.95 16.32
C ILE A 403 -0.55 -9.15 16.87
N ASN A 404 -0.66 -9.43 18.17
CA ASN A 404 0.08 -10.52 18.81
C ASN A 404 -0.31 -11.91 18.29
N LEU A 405 -1.57 -12.08 17.86
CA LEU A 405 -2.07 -13.36 17.36
C LEU A 405 -1.61 -13.67 15.93
N HIS A 406 -1.22 -12.66 15.14
CA HIS A 406 -1.01 -12.82 13.70
C HIS A 406 0.05 -13.88 13.35
N GLN A 407 1.15 -13.96 14.13
CA GLN A 407 2.18 -14.98 13.92
C GLN A 407 1.67 -16.41 14.06
N ALA A 408 0.81 -16.67 15.06
CA ALA A 408 0.17 -17.96 15.26
C ALA A 408 -0.80 -18.30 14.12
N MET A 409 -1.57 -17.32 13.65
CA MET A 409 -2.47 -17.51 12.50
C MET A 409 -1.70 -17.91 11.25
N MET A 410 -0.57 -17.27 10.96
CA MET A 410 0.27 -17.66 9.83
C MET A 410 0.78 -19.10 9.95
N ALA A 411 1.20 -19.53 11.15
CA ALA A 411 1.70 -20.88 11.39
C ALA A 411 0.62 -21.96 11.21
N VAL A 412 -0.59 -21.73 11.75
CA VAL A 412 -1.72 -22.66 11.65
C VAL A 412 -2.16 -22.84 10.20
N TYR A 413 -2.36 -21.73 9.49
CA TYR A 413 -2.79 -21.80 8.09
C TYR A 413 -1.69 -22.32 7.17
N HIS A 414 -0.40 -22.09 7.50
CA HIS A 414 0.71 -22.74 6.80
C HIS A 414 0.64 -24.25 6.98
N GLN A 415 0.47 -24.74 8.21
CA GLN A 415 0.37 -26.17 8.47
C GLN A 415 -0.81 -26.80 7.70
N MET A 416 -1.96 -26.14 7.65
CA MET A 416 -3.13 -26.63 6.91
C MET A 416 -2.89 -26.62 5.39
N ALA A 417 -2.25 -25.58 4.86
CA ALA A 417 -2.00 -25.44 3.42
C ALA A 417 -1.14 -26.57 2.85
N PHE A 418 -0.29 -27.19 3.69
CA PHE A 418 0.63 -28.28 3.30
C PHE A 418 0.17 -29.67 3.75
N ASP A 419 -0.95 -29.79 4.48
CA ASP A 419 -1.50 -31.07 4.94
C ASP A 419 -2.53 -31.59 3.94
N TYR A 420 -2.08 -32.45 3.01
CA TYR A 420 -2.92 -32.98 1.93
C TYR A 420 -4.14 -33.73 2.46
N ASP A 421 -3.92 -34.66 3.39
CA ASP A 421 -4.97 -35.53 3.92
C ASP A 421 -6.03 -34.69 4.67
N PHE A 422 -5.58 -33.75 5.50
CA PHE A 422 -6.47 -32.81 6.18
C PHE A 422 -7.29 -31.98 5.17
N MET A 423 -6.64 -31.45 4.13
CA MET A 423 -7.32 -30.61 3.15
C MET A 423 -8.31 -31.41 2.29
N GLU A 424 -7.97 -32.64 1.91
CA GLU A 424 -8.85 -33.55 1.18
C GLU A 424 -10.08 -33.92 2.01
N GLU A 425 -9.88 -34.31 3.27
CA GLU A 425 -10.97 -34.64 4.19
C GLU A 425 -11.90 -33.43 4.40
N ALA A 426 -11.33 -32.25 4.63
CA ALA A 426 -12.09 -31.03 4.90
C ALA A 426 -12.97 -30.58 3.72
N LEU A 427 -12.46 -30.68 2.50
CA LEU A 427 -13.09 -30.11 1.29
C LEU A 427 -13.83 -31.14 0.43
N SER A 428 -13.61 -32.45 0.59
CA SER A 428 -14.33 -33.48 -0.17
C SER A 428 -15.85 -33.32 -0.16
N PRO A 429 -16.50 -33.00 0.97
CA PRO A 429 -17.94 -32.74 0.98
C PRO A 429 -18.34 -31.50 0.17
N VAL A 430 -17.52 -30.45 0.19
CA VAL A 430 -17.77 -29.17 -0.51
C VAL A 430 -17.63 -29.33 -2.03
N MET A 431 -16.65 -30.12 -2.47
CA MET A 431 -16.37 -30.36 -3.89
C MET A 431 -17.52 -31.04 -4.65
N LEU A 432 -18.45 -31.68 -3.94
CA LEU A 432 -19.61 -32.33 -4.54
C LEU A 432 -20.65 -31.32 -5.08
N SER A 433 -20.68 -30.11 -4.52
CA SER A 433 -21.67 -29.08 -4.88
C SER A 433 -21.04 -27.77 -5.35
N ASP A 434 -19.73 -27.54 -5.13
CA ASP A 434 -19.02 -26.34 -5.57
C ASP A 434 -17.97 -26.66 -6.65
N VAL A 435 -18.28 -26.32 -7.90
CA VAL A 435 -17.40 -26.53 -9.07
C VAL A 435 -16.12 -25.69 -8.97
N PHE A 436 -16.18 -24.50 -8.39
CA PHE A 436 -15.02 -23.62 -8.25
C PHE A 436 -14.02 -24.24 -7.28
N VAL A 437 -14.49 -24.67 -6.10
CA VAL A 437 -13.67 -25.38 -5.10
C VAL A 437 -13.09 -26.66 -5.69
N SER A 438 -13.91 -27.44 -6.42
CA SER A 438 -13.48 -28.68 -7.07
C SER A 438 -12.32 -28.46 -8.06
N LYS A 439 -12.40 -27.40 -8.89
CA LYS A 439 -11.32 -27.04 -9.82
C LYS A 439 -10.05 -26.58 -9.11
N LEU A 440 -10.18 -25.73 -8.08
CA LEU A 440 -9.04 -25.31 -7.26
C LEU A 440 -8.35 -26.51 -6.60
N PHE A 441 -9.13 -27.45 -6.06
CA PHE A 441 -8.61 -28.66 -5.44
C PHE A 441 -7.94 -29.59 -6.46
N ALA A 442 -8.47 -29.69 -7.68
CA ALA A 442 -7.82 -30.46 -8.75
C ALA A 442 -6.41 -29.92 -9.06
N ILE A 443 -6.23 -28.61 -9.05
CA ILE A 443 -4.92 -27.95 -9.21
C ILE A 443 -4.02 -28.23 -7.99
N TYR A 444 -4.55 -28.10 -6.78
CA TYR A 444 -3.83 -28.46 -5.55
C TYR A 444 -3.32 -29.90 -5.59
N ARG A 445 -4.18 -30.86 -5.93
CA ARG A 445 -3.80 -32.27 -6.09
C ARG A 445 -2.70 -32.46 -7.14
N ALA A 446 -2.80 -31.77 -8.28
CA ALA A 446 -1.76 -31.81 -9.31
C ALA A 446 -0.42 -31.28 -8.80
N VAL A 447 -0.43 -30.16 -8.08
CA VAL A 447 0.76 -29.55 -7.47
C VAL A 447 1.39 -30.47 -6.42
N MET A 448 0.59 -31.05 -5.52
CA MET A 448 1.07 -31.95 -4.46
C MET A 448 1.67 -33.24 -5.04
N LYS A 449 1.18 -33.70 -6.19
CA LYS A 449 1.72 -34.87 -6.90
C LYS A 449 3.00 -34.56 -7.70
N HIS A 450 3.08 -33.37 -8.30
CA HIS A 450 4.16 -32.99 -9.21
C HIS A 450 5.36 -32.33 -8.51
N GLY A 451 5.12 -31.59 -7.44
CA GLY A 451 6.12 -30.75 -6.78
C GLY A 451 6.76 -31.41 -5.56
N ASN A 452 8.07 -31.22 -5.38
CA ASN A 452 8.69 -31.41 -4.07
C ASN A 452 8.34 -30.23 -3.16
N MET A 453 7.13 -30.26 -2.57
CA MET A 453 6.62 -29.18 -1.70
C MET A 453 7.46 -28.98 -0.43
N THR A 454 8.27 -29.97 -0.05
CA THR A 454 9.22 -29.87 1.07
C THR A 454 10.31 -28.82 0.81
N SER A 455 10.76 -28.66 -0.43
CA SER A 455 11.81 -27.70 -0.82
C SER A 455 11.29 -26.50 -1.62
N ARG A 456 10.05 -26.55 -2.10
CA ARG A 456 9.47 -25.48 -2.92
C ARG A 456 9.19 -24.24 -2.08
N LEU A 457 9.72 -23.09 -2.50
CA LEU A 457 9.42 -21.80 -1.89
C LEU A 457 8.04 -21.29 -2.29
N VAL A 458 7.29 -20.80 -1.30
CA VAL A 458 6.00 -20.14 -1.45
C VAL A 458 5.98 -18.88 -0.60
N LEU A 459 5.24 -17.87 -1.03
CA LEU A 459 5.00 -16.66 -0.26
C LEU A 459 3.52 -16.59 0.11
N ASN A 460 3.20 -16.39 1.38
CA ASN A 460 1.86 -16.05 1.83
C ASN A 460 1.86 -14.63 2.35
N ILE A 461 0.96 -13.79 1.84
CA ILE A 461 0.66 -12.48 2.42
C ILE A 461 -0.74 -12.60 3.00
N GLN A 462 -0.82 -12.65 4.32
CA GLN A 462 -2.05 -12.93 5.05
C GLN A 462 -2.64 -11.62 5.59
N ARG A 463 -3.97 -11.51 5.55
CA ARG A 463 -4.71 -10.51 6.32
C ARG A 463 -5.79 -11.16 7.17
N CYS A 464 -5.68 -11.03 8.49
CA CYS A 464 -6.65 -11.56 9.45
C CYS A 464 -7.62 -10.45 9.84
N ASP A 465 -8.89 -10.63 9.55
CA ASP A 465 -9.92 -9.62 9.75
C ASP A 465 -10.73 -9.91 11.03
N TYR A 466 -10.99 -8.86 11.82
CA TYR A 466 -11.60 -8.94 13.15
C TYR A 466 -12.60 -7.78 13.36
N MET A 467 -13.61 -8.02 14.20
CA MET A 467 -14.49 -6.98 14.75
C MET A 467 -14.40 -7.01 16.28
N MET A 468 -14.62 -5.85 16.91
CA MET A 468 -14.92 -5.83 18.34
C MET A 468 -16.32 -6.40 18.57
N GLN A 469 -16.56 -6.92 19.76
CA GLN A 469 -17.88 -7.27 20.25
C GLN A 469 -18.07 -6.61 21.61
N GLU A 470 -19.20 -5.93 21.78
CA GLU A 470 -19.57 -5.35 23.06
C GLU A 470 -20.13 -6.45 23.98
N GLU A 471 -19.53 -6.61 25.16
CA GLU A 471 -19.95 -7.60 26.14
C GLU A 471 -20.94 -6.97 27.14
N GLU A 472 -22.19 -7.48 27.15
CA GLU A 472 -23.31 -6.94 27.95
C GLU A 472 -23.01 -6.86 29.45
N ALA A 473 -22.16 -7.76 29.96
CA ALA A 473 -21.93 -7.91 31.38
C ALA A 473 -21.13 -6.75 32.02
N ASN A 474 -20.22 -6.10 31.28
CA ASN A 474 -19.19 -5.23 31.88
C ASN A 474 -18.76 -4.00 31.04
N SER A 475 -19.47 -3.66 29.95
CA SER A 475 -19.06 -2.56 29.04
C SER A 475 -17.62 -2.72 28.52
N SER A 476 -17.15 -3.96 28.42
CA SER A 476 -15.83 -4.34 27.91
C SER A 476 -15.94 -4.84 26.48
N TYR A 477 -14.87 -4.70 25.71
CA TYR A 477 -14.81 -5.20 24.34
C TYR A 477 -14.05 -6.52 24.26
N SER A 478 -14.58 -7.48 23.50
CA SER A 478 -13.83 -8.66 23.07
C SER A 478 -13.52 -8.58 21.58
N LEU A 479 -12.48 -9.26 21.12
CA LEU A 479 -12.10 -9.32 19.69
C LEU A 479 -12.64 -10.61 19.09
N LYS A 480 -13.28 -10.54 17.92
CA LYS A 480 -13.84 -11.68 17.20
C LYS A 480 -13.38 -11.72 15.75
N GLN A 481 -12.89 -12.87 15.31
CA GLN A 481 -12.39 -13.05 13.94
C GLN A 481 -13.56 -13.15 12.95
N VAL A 482 -13.53 -12.30 11.92
CA VAL A 482 -14.46 -12.32 10.80
C VAL A 482 -14.05 -13.37 9.78
N GLU A 483 -12.81 -13.30 9.31
CA GLU A 483 -12.23 -14.19 8.29
C GLU A 483 -10.69 -14.06 8.23
N VAL A 484 -10.06 -14.92 7.43
CA VAL A 484 -8.62 -14.85 7.12
C VAL A 484 -8.45 -14.85 5.60
N ASN A 485 -7.78 -13.82 5.08
CA ASN A 485 -7.54 -13.62 3.66
C ASN A 485 -6.12 -14.03 3.31
N HIS A 486 -5.98 -14.92 2.33
CA HIS A 486 -4.69 -15.38 1.83
C HIS A 486 -4.38 -14.91 0.40
N VAL A 487 -5.42 -14.68 -0.39
CA VAL A 487 -5.32 -14.33 -1.81
C VAL A 487 -5.80 -12.90 -2.01
N ALA A 488 -5.06 -12.12 -2.79
CA ALA A 488 -5.43 -10.75 -3.17
C ALA A 488 -5.82 -9.82 -2.00
N ALA A 489 -5.21 -10.02 -0.82
CA ALA A 489 -5.41 -9.18 0.35
C ALA A 489 -5.10 -7.70 0.01
N SER A 490 -6.17 -6.91 -0.14
CA SER A 490 -6.11 -5.53 -0.64
C SER A 490 -5.92 -4.50 0.47
N PHE A 491 -5.61 -3.27 0.07
CA PHE A 491 -5.59 -2.05 0.90
C PHE A 491 -4.38 -1.88 1.82
N ALA A 492 -3.32 -2.65 1.63
CA ALA A 492 -2.05 -2.41 2.32
C ALA A 492 -1.45 -1.04 1.98
N GLY A 493 -1.61 -0.58 0.73
CA GLY A 493 -1.15 0.74 0.30
C GLY A 493 -2.10 1.86 0.70
N LEU A 494 -3.38 1.73 0.34
CA LEU A 494 -4.37 2.79 0.62
C LEU A 494 -4.66 2.96 2.12
N GLY A 495 -4.56 1.90 2.92
CA GLY A 495 -4.70 1.99 4.39
C GLY A 495 -3.63 2.88 5.03
N VAL A 496 -2.38 2.82 4.55
CA VAL A 496 -1.30 3.71 5.00
C VAL A 496 -1.58 5.16 4.60
N ARG A 497 -2.11 5.40 3.40
CA ARG A 497 -2.50 6.75 2.95
C ARG A 497 -3.68 7.31 3.78
N CYS A 498 -4.64 6.46 4.13
CA CYS A 498 -5.75 6.84 5.02
C CYS A 498 -5.24 7.24 6.41
N ARG A 499 -4.29 6.48 6.98
CA ARG A 499 -3.64 6.84 8.25
C ARG A 499 -2.94 8.20 8.18
N GLN A 500 -2.21 8.48 7.10
CA GLN A 500 -1.55 9.78 6.88
C GLN A 500 -2.57 10.93 6.85
N TRP A 501 -3.71 10.71 6.20
CA TRP A 501 -4.81 11.68 6.19
C TRP A 501 -5.37 11.94 7.60
N HIS A 502 -5.66 10.88 8.35
CA HIS A 502 -6.16 11.01 9.73
C HIS A 502 -5.17 11.68 10.67
N TRP A 503 -3.89 11.36 10.56
CA TRP A 503 -2.85 12.04 11.31
C TRP A 503 -2.85 13.54 11.03
N LEU A 504 -2.92 13.93 9.74
CA LEU A 504 -2.95 15.33 9.34
C LEU A 504 -4.20 16.03 9.91
N MET A 505 -5.36 15.39 9.81
CA MET A 505 -6.61 15.95 10.34
C MET A 505 -6.55 16.16 11.84
N LEU A 506 -6.11 15.15 12.60
CA LEU A 506 -5.98 15.26 14.05
C LEU A 506 -4.95 16.31 14.47
N SER A 507 -3.82 16.41 13.78
CA SER A 507 -2.76 17.39 14.09
C SER A 507 -3.24 18.85 14.02
N GLN A 508 -4.30 19.11 13.25
CA GLN A 508 -4.90 20.44 13.10
C GLN A 508 -6.03 20.71 14.11
N MET A 509 -6.65 19.65 14.64
CA MET A 509 -7.83 19.75 15.51
C MET A 509 -7.49 19.65 16.99
N VAL A 510 -6.32 19.11 17.37
CA VAL A 510 -6.00 18.79 18.77
C VAL A 510 -4.59 19.21 19.16
N GLU A 511 -4.39 19.59 20.43
CA GLU A 511 -3.06 19.74 21.04
C GLU A 511 -2.26 18.42 20.99
N ASN A 512 -0.93 18.51 20.82
CA ASN A 512 0.02 17.45 20.45
C ASN A 512 -0.11 16.07 21.15
N GLY A 513 -0.81 15.94 22.28
CA GLY A 513 -0.90 14.71 23.09
C GLY A 513 -1.90 13.63 22.66
N LYS A 514 -2.75 13.85 21.63
CA LYS A 514 -3.70 12.81 21.13
C LYS A 514 -3.23 12.04 19.89
N LEU A 515 -2.07 12.40 19.32
CA LEU A 515 -1.52 11.73 18.13
C LEU A 515 -0.92 10.35 18.46
N ASP A 516 -0.45 10.14 19.70
CA ASP A 516 0.12 8.86 20.15
C ASP A 516 -0.90 7.69 20.15
N LEU A 517 -2.19 8.01 20.10
CA LEU A 517 -3.28 7.03 20.04
C LEU A 517 -3.59 6.59 18.59
N LEU A 518 -2.87 7.12 17.60
CA LEU A 518 -2.97 6.72 16.20
C LEU A 518 -1.80 5.79 15.83
N PRO A 519 -2.00 4.46 15.79
CA PRO A 519 -0.91 3.51 15.62
C PRO A 519 -0.21 3.68 14.27
N GLU A 520 1.08 3.39 14.25
CA GLU A 520 1.87 3.32 13.01
C GLU A 520 1.40 2.15 12.14
N ASN A 521 1.41 2.37 10.82
CA ASN A 521 0.90 1.41 9.87
C ASN A 521 1.98 0.96 8.88
N HIS A 522 2.47 -0.26 9.06
CA HIS A 522 3.50 -0.88 8.23
C HIS A 522 2.95 -1.83 7.15
N ALA A 523 1.64 -1.78 6.84
CA ALA A 523 1.00 -2.70 5.87
C ALA A 523 1.66 -2.69 4.50
N LEU A 524 1.84 -1.49 3.93
CA LEU A 524 2.48 -1.31 2.62
C LEU A 524 3.91 -1.89 2.60
N GLU A 525 4.68 -1.62 3.65
CA GLU A 525 6.05 -2.10 3.78
C GLU A 525 6.12 -3.62 3.90
N THR A 526 5.25 -4.20 4.70
CA THR A 526 5.18 -5.65 4.93
C THR A 526 4.88 -6.40 3.64
N VAL A 527 3.89 -5.95 2.87
CA VAL A 527 3.55 -6.57 1.58
C VAL A 527 4.72 -6.44 0.59
N ALA A 528 5.34 -5.26 0.51
CA ALA A 528 6.47 -5.02 -0.38
C ALA A 528 7.71 -5.84 0.00
N LEU A 529 8.05 -5.91 1.29
CA LEU A 529 9.15 -6.72 1.82
C LEU A 529 8.95 -8.21 1.56
N GLY A 530 7.73 -8.72 1.70
CA GLY A 530 7.41 -10.11 1.38
C GLY A 530 7.70 -10.45 -0.08
N LEU A 531 7.21 -9.61 -1.01
CA LEU A 531 7.43 -9.78 -2.44
C LEU A 531 8.91 -9.64 -2.83
N LEU A 532 9.60 -8.64 -2.30
CA LEU A 532 11.04 -8.44 -2.52
C LEU A 532 11.86 -9.61 -1.96
N SER A 533 11.51 -10.11 -0.78
CA SER A 533 12.18 -11.26 -0.16
C SER A 533 12.00 -12.53 -0.99
N ALA A 534 10.80 -12.78 -1.51
CA ALA A 534 10.55 -13.90 -2.41
C ALA A 534 11.37 -13.78 -3.70
N TRP A 535 11.39 -12.61 -4.32
CA TRP A 535 12.16 -12.37 -5.53
C TRP A 535 13.68 -12.55 -5.31
N ARG A 536 14.22 -12.01 -4.21
CA ARG A 536 15.62 -12.24 -3.81
C ARG A 536 15.92 -13.72 -3.56
N ALA A 537 15.01 -14.44 -2.91
CA ALA A 537 15.15 -15.87 -2.65
C ALA A 537 15.09 -16.73 -3.94
N TYR A 538 14.40 -16.26 -4.98
CA TYR A 538 14.42 -16.89 -6.31
C TYR A 538 15.81 -16.79 -6.97
N GLY A 539 16.55 -15.70 -6.72
CA GLY A 539 17.98 -15.61 -7.04
C GLY A 539 18.33 -15.29 -8.50
N ARG A 540 17.38 -14.76 -9.29
CA ARG A 540 17.59 -14.35 -10.70
C ARG A 540 17.21 -12.88 -10.89
N SER A 541 18.19 -12.00 -11.11
CA SER A 541 17.98 -10.55 -11.23
C SER A 541 17.15 -10.14 -12.45
N GLU A 542 17.20 -10.90 -13.55
CA GLU A 542 16.46 -10.58 -14.78
C GLU A 542 15.01 -11.10 -14.77
N ALA A 543 14.67 -11.97 -13.81
CA ALA A 543 13.34 -12.54 -13.71
C ALA A 543 12.37 -11.53 -13.08
N ILE A 544 11.13 -11.49 -13.54
CA ILE A 544 10.16 -10.47 -13.13
C ILE A 544 9.33 -10.92 -11.92
N ILE A 545 8.85 -9.94 -11.14
CA ILE A 545 7.64 -10.11 -10.34
C ILE A 545 6.43 -9.84 -11.25
N LEU A 546 5.63 -10.88 -11.49
CA LEU A 546 4.41 -10.82 -12.27
C LEU A 546 3.23 -10.51 -11.36
N ILE A 547 2.64 -9.33 -11.51
CA ILE A 547 1.45 -8.89 -10.79
C ILE A 547 0.24 -9.29 -11.64
N MET A 548 -0.47 -10.32 -11.20
CA MET A 548 -1.64 -10.84 -11.90
C MET A 548 -2.88 -10.03 -11.51
N VAL A 549 -3.47 -9.32 -12.47
CA VAL A 549 -4.55 -8.34 -12.22
C VAL A 549 -5.88 -8.80 -12.79
N GLU A 550 -6.96 -8.24 -12.23
CA GLU A 550 -8.32 -8.42 -12.75
C GLU A 550 -8.55 -7.63 -14.05
N ASP A 551 -9.57 -8.05 -14.83
CA ASP A 551 -9.99 -7.33 -16.03
C ASP A 551 -10.54 -5.93 -15.69
N GLU A 552 -11.37 -5.85 -14.65
CA GLU A 552 -12.02 -4.62 -14.18
C GLU A 552 -11.26 -3.97 -13.02
N LEU A 553 -10.00 -3.61 -13.26
CA LEU A 553 -9.11 -3.12 -12.21
C LEU A 553 -9.47 -1.70 -11.76
N ARG A 554 -10.22 -1.58 -10.66
CA ARG A 554 -10.51 -0.30 -10.00
C ARG A 554 -9.48 0.11 -8.97
N ASN A 555 -9.01 -0.87 -8.18
CA ASN A 555 -8.07 -0.65 -7.07
C ASN A 555 -6.61 -0.60 -7.52
N PHE A 556 -6.32 0.12 -8.61
CA PHE A 556 -4.99 0.12 -9.21
C PHE A 556 -3.96 0.84 -8.33
N ALA A 557 -4.34 1.92 -7.66
CA ALA A 557 -3.42 2.75 -6.87
C ALA A 557 -2.85 1.99 -5.67
N ASP A 558 -3.66 1.17 -4.99
CA ASP A 558 -3.21 0.28 -3.92
C ASP A 558 -2.06 -0.63 -4.38
N GLN A 559 -2.19 -1.18 -5.58
CA GLN A 559 -1.19 -2.09 -6.17
C GLN A 559 0.06 -1.33 -6.62
N ARG A 560 -0.11 -0.16 -7.22
CA ARG A 560 1.02 0.71 -7.62
C ARG A 560 1.85 1.16 -6.43
N LEU A 561 1.20 1.48 -5.30
CA LEU A 561 1.93 1.82 -4.07
C LEU A 561 2.85 0.68 -3.63
N VAL A 562 2.40 -0.58 -3.72
CA VAL A 562 3.24 -1.76 -3.42
C VAL A 562 4.43 -1.84 -4.38
N GLU A 563 4.21 -1.66 -5.69
CA GLU A 563 5.28 -1.63 -6.70
C GLU A 563 6.35 -0.58 -6.36
N TYR A 564 5.92 0.65 -6.06
CA TYR A 564 6.84 1.73 -5.71
C TYR A 564 7.59 1.45 -4.42
N LYS A 565 6.93 0.87 -3.42
CA LYS A 565 7.58 0.50 -2.16
C LYS A 565 8.61 -0.60 -2.38
N ILE A 566 8.33 -1.61 -3.22
CA ILE A 566 9.32 -2.64 -3.61
C ILE A 566 10.57 -1.98 -4.20
N GLN A 567 10.40 -1.10 -5.19
CA GLN A 567 11.54 -0.43 -5.83
C GLN A 567 12.33 0.44 -4.84
N SER A 568 11.63 1.11 -3.90
CA SER A 568 12.31 1.91 -2.87
C SER A 568 13.11 1.06 -1.86
N LEU A 569 12.60 -0.13 -1.50
CA LEU A 569 13.25 -1.07 -0.59
C LEU A 569 14.38 -1.87 -1.26
N ALA A 570 14.39 -1.90 -2.59
CA ALA A 570 15.45 -2.53 -3.36
C ALA A 570 16.70 -1.64 -3.49
N GLU A 571 16.65 -0.40 -3.01
CA GLU A 571 17.74 0.58 -3.01
C GLU A 571 18.34 0.76 -4.43
N PHE A 572 19.55 0.25 -4.66
CA PHE A 572 20.29 0.34 -5.94
C PHE A 572 19.96 -0.78 -6.92
N GLN A 573 19.14 -1.76 -6.52
CA GLN A 573 18.75 -2.87 -7.38
C GLN A 573 17.42 -2.55 -8.06
N HIS A 574 17.41 -2.53 -9.40
CA HIS A 574 16.17 -2.50 -10.15
C HIS A 574 15.46 -3.85 -10.01
N VAL A 575 14.16 -3.84 -9.67
CA VAL A 575 13.34 -5.05 -9.56
C VAL A 575 12.33 -5.06 -10.71
N PRO A 576 12.54 -5.90 -11.74
CA PRO A 576 11.63 -5.95 -12.89
C PRO A 576 10.23 -6.38 -12.46
N MET A 577 9.22 -5.56 -12.76
CA MET A 577 7.82 -5.83 -12.43
C MET A 577 6.94 -5.69 -13.65
N LYS A 578 5.97 -6.61 -13.82
CA LYS A 578 5.00 -6.53 -14.93
C LYS A 578 3.60 -6.84 -14.44
N ARG A 579 2.64 -6.04 -14.89
CA ARG A 579 1.21 -6.26 -14.66
C ARG A 579 0.64 -7.03 -15.84
N PHE A 580 -0.16 -8.06 -15.58
CA PHE A 580 -0.75 -8.89 -16.62
C PHE A 580 -2.10 -9.44 -16.17
N ARG A 581 -3.07 -9.54 -17.08
CA ARG A 581 -4.40 -10.07 -16.75
C ARG A 581 -4.38 -11.59 -16.77
N LEU A 582 -5.09 -12.22 -15.85
CA LEU A 582 -5.22 -13.68 -15.82
C LEU A 582 -5.94 -14.21 -17.06
N SER A 583 -6.94 -13.47 -17.55
CA SER A 583 -7.69 -13.75 -18.78
C SER A 583 -6.81 -13.76 -20.04
N ASP A 584 -5.70 -13.01 -20.03
CA ASP A 584 -4.76 -12.91 -21.15
C ASP A 584 -3.62 -13.95 -21.08
N CYS A 585 -3.52 -14.75 -20.00
CA CYS A 585 -2.47 -15.76 -19.87
C CYS A 585 -2.46 -16.83 -20.97
N PRO A 586 -3.61 -17.36 -21.46
CA PRO A 586 -3.61 -18.33 -22.54
C PRO A 586 -2.82 -17.86 -23.76
N GLY A 587 -1.85 -18.67 -24.20
CA GLY A 587 -0.96 -18.36 -25.33
C GLY A 587 0.18 -17.39 -25.03
N ASN A 588 0.17 -16.68 -23.89
CA ASN A 588 1.22 -15.75 -23.48
C ASN A 588 2.17 -16.33 -22.41
N ILE A 589 1.76 -17.39 -21.72
CA ILE A 589 2.61 -18.10 -20.76
C ILE A 589 3.15 -19.41 -21.32
N ALA A 590 4.36 -19.77 -20.89
CA ALA A 590 4.99 -21.05 -21.19
C ALA A 590 5.84 -21.52 -20.02
N THR A 591 6.18 -22.80 -19.99
CA THR A 591 7.15 -23.36 -19.06
C THR A 591 8.34 -23.88 -19.86
N ASP A 592 9.56 -23.52 -19.46
CA ASP A 592 10.75 -24.01 -20.14
C ASP A 592 11.11 -25.46 -19.74
N GLY A 593 12.16 -26.02 -20.36
CA GLY A 593 12.60 -27.40 -20.07
C GLY A 593 13.12 -27.64 -18.64
N ARG A 594 13.18 -26.60 -17.80
CA ARG A 594 13.55 -26.68 -16.38
C ARG A 594 12.37 -26.40 -15.44
N GLY A 595 11.17 -26.18 -15.96
CA GLY A 595 10.00 -25.87 -15.14
C GLY A 595 9.82 -24.37 -14.86
N ARG A 596 10.64 -23.48 -15.43
CA ARG A 596 10.59 -22.04 -15.17
C ARG A 596 9.46 -21.39 -15.95
N LEU A 597 8.71 -20.51 -15.31
CA LEU A 597 7.61 -19.81 -15.94
C LEU A 597 8.13 -18.67 -16.82
N MET A 598 7.62 -18.60 -18.04
CA MET A 598 7.93 -17.56 -19.01
C MET A 598 6.64 -16.81 -19.37
N LEU A 599 6.66 -15.49 -19.35
CA LEU A 599 5.60 -14.63 -19.88
C LEU A 599 6.14 -13.88 -21.09
N ASN A 600 5.64 -14.20 -22.28
CA ASN A 600 6.12 -13.65 -23.56
C ASN A 600 7.65 -13.70 -23.70
N GLY A 601 8.24 -14.83 -23.27
CA GLY A 601 9.68 -15.06 -23.32
C GLY A 601 10.48 -14.47 -22.16
N VAL A 602 9.84 -13.78 -21.20
CA VAL A 602 10.51 -13.22 -20.00
C VAL A 602 10.29 -14.15 -18.81
N GLU A 603 11.37 -14.50 -18.09
CA GLU A 603 11.33 -15.39 -16.93
C GLU A 603 10.59 -14.73 -15.76
N VAL A 604 9.75 -15.49 -15.06
CA VAL A 604 8.95 -15.03 -13.92
C VAL A 604 9.46 -15.67 -12.64
N ALA A 605 9.93 -14.84 -11.71
CA ALA A 605 10.40 -15.27 -10.39
C ALA A 605 9.26 -15.42 -9.39
N VAL A 606 8.34 -14.45 -9.36
CA VAL A 606 7.25 -14.38 -8.39
C VAL A 606 5.94 -14.09 -9.13
N VAL A 607 4.88 -14.81 -8.80
CA VAL A 607 3.51 -14.50 -9.26
C VAL A 607 2.72 -13.97 -8.09
N TYR A 608 2.36 -12.68 -8.12
CA TYR A 608 1.57 -12.00 -7.11
C TYR A 608 0.12 -11.87 -7.58
N TYR A 609 -0.78 -12.63 -6.96
CA TYR A 609 -2.19 -12.65 -7.36
C TYR A 609 -2.98 -11.49 -6.75
N ARG A 610 -3.53 -10.65 -7.63
CA ARG A 610 -4.61 -9.68 -7.34
C ARG A 610 -5.92 -10.05 -8.06
N THR A 611 -6.02 -11.29 -8.51
CA THR A 611 -7.17 -11.91 -9.19
C THR A 611 -7.17 -13.43 -8.93
N GLY A 612 -8.08 -14.19 -9.53
CA GLY A 612 -8.14 -15.65 -9.42
C GLY A 612 -8.86 -16.20 -8.17
N TYR A 613 -9.47 -15.33 -7.37
CA TYR A 613 -10.21 -15.69 -6.14
C TYR A 613 -11.74 -15.74 -6.30
N LEU A 614 -12.24 -15.55 -7.52
CA LEU A 614 -13.67 -15.61 -7.84
C LEU A 614 -13.88 -16.40 -9.14
N PRO A 615 -15.01 -17.11 -9.31
CA PRO A 615 -15.33 -17.83 -10.53
C PRO A 615 -15.26 -16.95 -11.79
N LYS A 616 -15.74 -15.69 -11.70
CA LYS A 616 -15.74 -14.75 -12.82
C LYS A 616 -14.35 -14.40 -13.37
N HIS A 617 -13.28 -14.65 -12.60
CA HIS A 617 -11.91 -14.44 -13.06
C HIS A 617 -11.40 -15.56 -13.99
N PHE A 618 -12.20 -16.62 -14.17
CA PHE A 618 -11.88 -17.74 -15.05
C PHE A 618 -12.97 -17.88 -16.14
N PRO A 619 -12.98 -17.00 -17.14
CA PRO A 619 -14.01 -16.98 -18.17
C PRO A 619 -13.97 -18.19 -19.13
N SER A 620 -12.87 -18.96 -19.15
CA SER A 620 -12.73 -20.15 -20.01
C SER A 620 -11.85 -21.24 -19.38
N GLU A 621 -11.94 -22.47 -19.90
CA GLU A 621 -11.06 -23.59 -19.51
C GLU A 621 -9.59 -23.35 -19.86
N ASP A 622 -9.30 -22.54 -20.88
CA ASP A 622 -7.93 -22.17 -21.22
C ASP A 622 -7.30 -21.34 -20.10
N VAL A 623 -8.08 -20.47 -19.44
CA VAL A 623 -7.62 -19.70 -18.28
C VAL A 623 -7.35 -20.62 -17.09
N TRP A 624 -8.20 -21.63 -16.86
CA TRP A 624 -7.94 -22.67 -15.85
C TRP A 624 -6.66 -23.46 -16.15
N SER A 625 -6.44 -23.81 -17.41
CA SER A 625 -5.24 -24.52 -17.87
C SER A 625 -3.99 -23.66 -17.67
N ALA A 626 -4.07 -22.37 -17.98
CA ALA A 626 -2.99 -21.42 -17.75
C ALA A 626 -2.69 -21.26 -16.24
N PHE A 627 -3.72 -21.18 -15.40
CA PHE A 627 -3.56 -21.11 -13.94
C PHE A 627 -2.89 -22.38 -13.38
N LEU A 628 -3.29 -23.57 -13.84
CA LEU A 628 -2.61 -24.82 -13.51
C LEU A 628 -1.13 -24.80 -13.93
N GLN A 629 -0.81 -24.32 -15.13
CA GLN A 629 0.56 -24.22 -15.62
C GLN A 629 1.42 -23.29 -14.73
N ILE A 630 0.86 -22.16 -14.30
CA ILE A 630 1.51 -21.24 -13.36
C ILE A 630 1.76 -21.95 -12.01
N GLU A 631 0.75 -22.63 -11.48
CA GLU A 631 0.85 -23.36 -10.20
C GLU A 631 1.84 -24.53 -10.26
N LEU A 632 2.08 -25.13 -11.43
CA LEU A 632 3.08 -26.20 -11.60
C LEU A 632 4.52 -25.68 -11.80
N SER A 633 4.70 -24.43 -12.23
CA SER A 633 6.02 -23.84 -12.54
C SER A 633 6.93 -23.58 -11.32
N GLU A 634 8.22 -23.34 -11.51
CA GLU A 634 9.17 -23.01 -10.43
C GLU A 634 8.98 -21.62 -9.82
N ALA A 635 8.19 -20.72 -10.44
CA ALA A 635 7.95 -19.39 -9.90
C ALA A 635 7.37 -19.47 -8.48
N ILE A 636 7.74 -18.55 -7.59
CA ILE A 636 7.19 -18.47 -6.23
C ILE A 636 5.79 -17.84 -6.32
N LYS A 637 4.77 -18.55 -5.87
CA LYS A 637 3.40 -18.04 -5.90
C LYS A 637 3.05 -17.30 -4.61
N CYS A 638 2.31 -16.20 -4.76
CA CYS A 638 1.80 -15.37 -3.68
C CYS A 638 0.28 -15.14 -3.83
N PRO A 639 -0.55 -15.96 -3.16
CA PRO A 639 -0.21 -17.24 -2.55
C PRO A 639 -0.15 -18.38 -3.57
N TRP A 640 0.41 -19.54 -3.20
CA TRP A 640 0.18 -20.80 -3.93
C TRP A 640 -1.21 -21.38 -3.61
N ILE A 641 -1.68 -22.31 -4.45
CA ILE A 641 -3.04 -22.86 -4.37
C ILE A 641 -3.45 -23.42 -3.00
N GLY A 642 -2.53 -24.00 -2.23
CA GLY A 642 -2.84 -24.54 -0.89
C GLY A 642 -3.33 -23.47 0.10
N PHE A 643 -2.74 -22.27 0.09
CA PHE A 643 -3.21 -21.17 0.94
C PHE A 643 -4.53 -20.57 0.46
N HIS A 644 -4.80 -20.61 -0.84
CA HIS A 644 -6.10 -20.21 -1.38
C HIS A 644 -7.22 -21.13 -0.82
N LEU A 645 -7.00 -22.45 -0.84
CA LEU A 645 -7.92 -23.42 -0.25
C LEU A 645 -8.00 -23.31 1.29
N ALA A 646 -6.86 -23.06 1.96
CA ALA A 646 -6.80 -22.90 3.40
C ALA A 646 -7.65 -21.71 3.90
N GLY A 647 -7.83 -20.67 3.08
CA GLY A 647 -8.67 -19.50 3.41
C GLY A 647 -10.19 -19.74 3.34
N MET A 648 -10.65 -20.90 2.86
CA MET A 648 -12.08 -21.17 2.71
C MET A 648 -12.81 -21.17 4.05
N LYS A 649 -14.08 -20.74 4.07
CA LYS A 649 -14.86 -20.63 5.32
C LYS A 649 -15.08 -21.97 6.01
N ARG A 650 -15.05 -23.08 5.25
CA ARG A 650 -14.98 -24.46 5.77
C ARG A 650 -13.81 -24.66 6.75
N MET A 651 -12.63 -24.14 6.41
CA MET A 651 -11.42 -24.28 7.20
C MET A 651 -11.53 -23.52 8.52
N GLN A 652 -12.09 -22.32 8.48
CA GLN A 652 -12.40 -21.52 9.67
C GLN A 652 -13.40 -22.24 10.59
N LEU A 653 -14.45 -22.85 10.03
CA LEU A 653 -15.40 -23.69 10.78
C LEU A 653 -14.67 -24.85 11.48
N LEU A 654 -13.79 -25.57 10.79
CA LEU A 654 -13.03 -26.67 11.39
C LEU A 654 -12.11 -26.19 12.52
N LEU A 655 -11.45 -25.05 12.37
CA LEU A 655 -10.63 -24.45 13.43
C LEU A 655 -11.46 -23.95 14.63
N SER A 656 -12.78 -23.76 14.48
CA SER A 656 -13.66 -23.48 15.63
C SER A 656 -13.83 -24.70 16.53
N ASN A 657 -13.59 -25.92 16.03
CA ASN A 657 -13.59 -27.16 16.82
C ASN A 657 -12.29 -27.27 17.64
N SER A 658 -12.44 -27.55 18.93
CA SER A 658 -11.32 -27.56 19.88
C SER A 658 -10.28 -28.65 19.59
N ASP A 659 -10.72 -29.85 19.20
CA ASP A 659 -9.82 -30.98 18.94
C ASP A 659 -9.05 -30.76 17.64
N THR A 660 -9.73 -30.29 16.59
CA THR A 660 -9.08 -29.92 15.33
C THR A 660 -8.06 -28.82 15.54
N LEU A 661 -8.41 -27.74 16.25
CA LEU A 661 -7.49 -26.65 16.53
C LEU A 661 -6.24 -27.12 17.29
N ARG A 662 -6.42 -27.92 18.35
CA ARG A 662 -5.28 -28.49 19.12
C ARG A 662 -4.40 -29.39 18.26
N SER A 663 -5.01 -30.22 17.42
CA SER A 663 -4.29 -31.09 16.49
C SER A 663 -3.41 -30.28 15.52
N VAL A 664 -3.96 -29.23 14.91
CA VAL A 664 -3.22 -28.37 13.99
C VAL A 664 -2.12 -27.58 14.72
N ILE A 665 -2.42 -27.01 15.90
CA ILE A 665 -1.42 -26.31 16.74
C ILE A 665 -0.24 -27.23 17.04
N ASN A 666 -0.49 -28.46 17.47
CA ASN A 666 0.58 -29.41 17.78
C ASN A 666 1.48 -29.69 16.55
N LYS A 667 0.87 -29.79 15.36
CA LYS A 667 1.62 -29.97 14.11
C LYS A 667 2.47 -28.75 13.74
N THR A 668 2.13 -27.53 14.17
CA THR A 668 2.96 -26.33 13.87
C THR A 668 4.38 -26.40 14.46
N LYS A 669 4.61 -27.23 15.48
CA LYS A 669 5.95 -27.49 16.05
C LYS A 669 6.93 -28.12 15.06
N LEU A 670 6.42 -28.73 14.00
CA LEU A 670 7.23 -29.32 12.94
C LEU A 670 7.83 -28.25 12.01
N LEU A 671 7.39 -26.99 12.12
CA LEU A 671 7.89 -25.88 11.32
C LEU A 671 9.18 -25.34 11.90
N ALA A 672 10.25 -25.39 11.11
CA ALA A 672 11.51 -24.74 11.44
C ALA A 672 11.41 -23.22 11.20
N TRP A 673 11.74 -22.41 12.21
CA TRP A 673 11.73 -20.94 12.12
C TRP A 673 13.13 -20.35 11.88
N PRO A 674 13.24 -19.14 11.30
CA PRO A 674 14.51 -18.46 11.14
C PRO A 674 15.09 -18.07 12.50
N VAL A 675 16.42 -18.09 12.62
CA VAL A 675 17.12 -17.63 13.83
C VAL A 675 16.79 -16.15 14.08
N GLY A 676 16.54 -15.79 15.34
CA GLY A 676 16.26 -14.41 15.75
C GLY A 676 14.80 -13.97 15.64
N VAL A 677 13.93 -14.75 14.97
CA VAL A 677 12.49 -14.48 14.97
C VAL A 677 11.89 -14.86 16.33
N LYS A 678 11.41 -13.85 17.06
CA LYS A 678 10.68 -14.08 18.31
C LYS A 678 9.35 -14.76 18.02
N GLN A 679 9.17 -15.93 18.59
CA GLN A 679 7.97 -16.76 18.50
C GLN A 679 7.05 -16.44 19.69
N LYS A 680 6.47 -15.23 19.70
CA LYS A 680 5.88 -14.58 20.89
C LYS A 680 4.89 -15.49 21.66
N ILE A 681 4.06 -16.24 20.94
CA ILE A 681 3.03 -17.14 21.51
C ILE A 681 3.14 -18.59 21.02
N LEU A 682 4.12 -18.91 20.17
CA LEU A 682 4.27 -20.24 19.55
C LEU A 682 4.98 -21.27 20.45
N HIS A 683 5.51 -20.85 21.60
CA HIS A 683 6.21 -21.73 22.54
C HIS A 683 5.29 -22.37 23.60
N ASP A 684 4.04 -21.95 23.66
CA ASP A 684 3.04 -22.44 24.60
C ASP A 684 1.74 -22.77 23.84
N ASP A 685 1.54 -24.06 23.56
CA ASP A 685 0.37 -24.56 22.83
C ASP A 685 -0.94 -24.20 23.53
N ASP A 686 -0.97 -24.19 24.85
CA ASP A 686 -2.18 -23.90 25.61
C ASP A 686 -2.49 -22.40 25.59
N GLU A 687 -1.47 -21.55 25.61
CA GLU A 687 -1.59 -20.11 25.35
C GLU A 687 -2.11 -19.84 23.95
N MET A 688 -1.48 -20.44 22.94
CA MET A 688 -1.87 -20.29 21.54
C MET A 688 -3.31 -20.74 21.32
N TYR A 689 -3.66 -21.93 21.83
CA TYR A 689 -5.02 -22.46 21.78
C TYR A 689 -6.01 -21.51 22.43
N ARG A 690 -5.70 -21.02 23.63
CA ARG A 690 -6.61 -20.14 24.39
C ARG A 690 -6.83 -18.82 23.66
N GLN A 691 -5.78 -18.15 23.19
CA GLN A 691 -5.92 -16.88 22.45
C GLN A 691 -6.69 -17.06 21.14
N MET A 692 -6.38 -18.10 20.35
CA MET A 692 -7.12 -18.41 19.12
C MET A 692 -8.58 -18.74 19.42
N LYS A 693 -8.86 -19.48 20.49
CA LYS A 693 -10.23 -19.82 20.89
C LYS A 693 -11.01 -18.61 21.39
N THR A 694 -10.35 -17.66 22.06
CA THR A 694 -10.99 -16.41 22.54
C THR A 694 -11.51 -15.56 21.38
N VAL A 695 -10.78 -15.49 20.27
CA VAL A 695 -11.19 -14.72 19.08
C VAL A 695 -12.13 -15.49 18.15
N ALA A 696 -12.26 -16.81 18.32
CA ALA A 696 -13.15 -17.61 17.51
C ALA A 696 -14.62 -17.22 17.75
N VAL A 697 -15.39 -17.23 16.66
CA VAL A 697 -16.84 -17.10 16.70
C VAL A 697 -17.44 -18.48 16.53
N PRO A 698 -18.56 -18.82 17.21
CA PRO A 698 -19.24 -20.07 16.97
C PRO A 698 -19.68 -20.18 15.50
N MET A 699 -19.40 -21.36 14.93
CA MET A 699 -19.75 -21.70 13.56
C MET A 699 -20.39 -23.09 13.54
N HIS A 700 -21.35 -23.28 12.63
CA HIS A 700 -22.12 -24.50 12.52
C HIS A 700 -21.98 -25.11 11.13
N ASP A 701 -21.82 -26.43 11.12
CA ASP A 701 -21.87 -27.24 9.91
C ASP A 701 -23.32 -27.49 9.51
N LEU A 702 -23.61 -27.42 8.22
CA LEU A 702 -24.95 -27.62 7.66
C LEU A 702 -25.13 -29.00 7.00
N ASP A 703 -24.17 -29.90 7.22
CA ASP A 703 -24.23 -31.30 6.78
C ASP A 703 -25.40 -32.05 7.45
N THR A 704 -26.45 -32.30 6.67
CA THR A 704 -27.68 -32.96 7.12
C THR A 704 -27.48 -34.39 7.63
N SER A 705 -26.32 -35.01 7.39
CA SER A 705 -25.99 -36.33 7.95
C SER A 705 -25.59 -36.26 9.43
N LYS A 706 -25.26 -35.06 9.95
CA LYS A 706 -24.87 -34.85 11.35
C LYS A 706 -26.08 -34.69 12.27
N ALA A 707 -25.96 -35.22 13.48
CA ALA A 707 -26.99 -35.07 14.51
C ALA A 707 -27.19 -33.60 14.89
N GLY A 708 -28.44 -33.20 15.14
CA GLY A 708 -28.79 -31.85 15.60
C GLY A 708 -29.03 -30.80 14.51
N VAL A 709 -28.84 -31.12 13.23
CA VAL A 709 -29.09 -30.16 12.14
C VAL A 709 -30.56 -29.75 12.04
N ASP A 710 -31.51 -30.66 12.26
CA ASP A 710 -32.94 -30.31 12.25
C ASP A 710 -33.33 -29.34 13.37
N GLU A 711 -32.69 -29.46 14.54
CA GLU A 711 -32.88 -28.53 15.67
C GLU A 711 -32.23 -27.18 15.38
N LEU A 712 -31.03 -27.20 14.78
CA LEU A 712 -30.34 -26.00 14.32
C LEU A 712 -31.19 -25.25 13.27
N MET A 713 -31.77 -25.94 12.30
CA MET A 713 -32.64 -25.32 11.28
C MET A 713 -33.85 -24.63 11.92
N LYS A 714 -34.52 -25.29 12.87
CA LYS A 714 -35.63 -24.67 13.63
C LYS A 714 -35.17 -23.46 14.44
N HIS A 715 -33.97 -23.53 15.02
CA HIS A 715 -33.39 -22.42 15.77
C HIS A 715 -33.08 -21.22 14.87
N ILE A 716 -32.55 -21.46 13.66
CA ILE A 716 -32.28 -20.44 12.65
C ILE A 716 -33.57 -19.75 12.23
N ASP A 717 -34.64 -20.50 11.94
CA ASP A 717 -35.92 -19.94 11.50
C ASP A 717 -36.50 -18.94 12.51
N ALA A 718 -36.27 -19.17 13.80
CA ALA A 718 -36.71 -18.28 14.88
C ALA A 718 -35.74 -17.12 15.17
N ASN A 719 -34.47 -17.22 14.76
CA ASN A 719 -33.38 -16.33 15.21
C ASN A 719 -32.42 -15.90 14.08
N ALA A 720 -32.90 -15.79 12.83
CA ALA A 720 -32.04 -15.59 11.66
C ALA A 720 -31.13 -14.35 11.74
N ASP A 721 -31.54 -13.30 12.46
CA ASP A 721 -30.73 -12.09 12.65
C ASP A 721 -29.47 -12.32 13.51
N ASN A 722 -29.40 -13.43 14.25
CA ASN A 722 -28.23 -13.84 15.03
C ASN A 722 -27.19 -14.58 14.19
N PHE A 723 -27.44 -14.82 12.91
CA PHE A 723 -26.56 -15.62 12.06
C PHE A 723 -26.21 -14.91 10.75
N VAL A 724 -25.09 -15.35 10.18
CA VAL A 724 -24.63 -15.00 8.84
C VAL A 724 -24.33 -16.29 8.11
N LEU A 725 -24.92 -16.48 6.93
CA LEU A 725 -24.64 -17.60 6.05
C LEU A 725 -23.60 -17.18 5.03
N LYS A 726 -22.46 -17.89 5.01
CA LYS A 726 -21.31 -17.54 4.18
C LYS A 726 -21.00 -18.66 3.18
N PRO A 727 -20.94 -18.39 1.86
CA PRO A 727 -20.39 -19.33 0.90
C PRO A 727 -18.85 -19.35 0.97
N HIS A 728 -18.22 -20.33 0.31
CA HIS A 728 -16.75 -20.45 0.23
C HIS A 728 -16.10 -19.50 -0.79
N LEU A 729 -16.65 -18.29 -0.94
CA LEU A 729 -16.17 -17.24 -1.85
C LEU A 729 -15.48 -16.10 -1.09
N GLU A 730 -14.50 -15.48 -1.75
CA GLU A 730 -13.78 -14.29 -1.27
C GLU A 730 -14.31 -12.99 -1.91
N GLY A 731 -13.89 -11.83 -1.40
CA GLY A 731 -14.08 -10.55 -2.10
C GLY A 731 -15.32 -9.72 -1.70
N GLY A 732 -16.01 -10.09 -0.61
CA GLY A 732 -17.17 -9.36 -0.09
C GLY A 732 -18.43 -9.46 -0.96
N GLY A 733 -19.59 -9.24 -0.36
CA GLY A 733 -20.88 -9.20 -1.08
C GLY A 733 -21.51 -10.55 -1.43
N ASN A 734 -21.09 -11.62 -0.76
CA ASN A 734 -21.61 -12.98 -1.01
C ASN A 734 -22.38 -13.56 0.20
N ASN A 735 -22.52 -12.81 1.29
CA ASN A 735 -23.09 -13.30 2.54
C ASN A 735 -24.61 -13.06 2.60
N PHE A 736 -25.32 -13.93 3.30
CA PHE A 736 -26.77 -13.81 3.49
C PHE A 736 -27.11 -13.57 4.96
N TYR A 737 -28.06 -12.66 5.20
CA TYR A 737 -28.47 -12.19 6.52
C TYR A 737 -30.00 -12.23 6.65
N GLY A 738 -30.49 -12.39 7.89
CA GLY A 738 -31.93 -12.29 8.21
C GLY A 738 -32.82 -13.12 7.28
N GLN A 739 -33.82 -12.49 6.68
CA GLN A 739 -34.77 -13.20 5.79
C GLN A 739 -34.11 -13.76 4.52
N ASN A 740 -33.05 -13.13 4.01
CA ASN A 740 -32.33 -13.62 2.83
C ASN A 740 -31.56 -14.91 3.15
N LEU A 741 -31.07 -15.05 4.39
CA LEU A 741 -30.47 -16.29 4.88
C LEU A 741 -31.49 -17.44 4.85
N ILE A 742 -32.68 -17.23 5.43
CA ILE A 742 -33.75 -18.26 5.45
C ILE A 742 -34.14 -18.63 4.02
N LYS A 743 -34.35 -17.64 3.15
CA LYS A 743 -34.71 -17.86 1.75
C LYS A 743 -33.65 -18.70 1.02
N GLN A 744 -32.38 -18.40 1.24
CA GLN A 744 -31.28 -19.16 0.64
C GLN A 744 -31.26 -20.61 1.14
N LEU A 745 -31.33 -20.84 2.46
CA LEU A 745 -31.33 -22.19 3.03
C LEU A 745 -32.50 -23.07 2.54
N ASN A 746 -33.67 -22.47 2.33
CA ASN A 746 -34.85 -23.16 1.82
C ASN A 746 -34.76 -23.54 0.33
N GLN A 747 -33.89 -22.87 -0.43
CA GLN A 747 -33.65 -23.20 -1.84
C GLN A 747 -32.60 -24.31 -2.02
N LEU A 748 -31.75 -24.53 -1.03
CA LEU A 748 -30.66 -25.49 -1.10
C LEU A 748 -31.10 -26.88 -0.64
N SER A 749 -30.82 -27.89 -1.46
CA SER A 749 -30.89 -29.30 -1.06
C SER A 749 -29.78 -29.66 -0.06
N GLY A 750 -29.90 -30.82 0.60
CA GLY A 750 -28.97 -31.25 1.66
C GLY A 750 -27.48 -31.16 1.28
N ASN A 751 -27.12 -31.59 0.07
CA ASN A 751 -25.72 -31.53 -0.41
C ASN A 751 -25.27 -30.12 -0.85
N GLU A 752 -26.20 -29.29 -1.33
CA GLU A 752 -25.87 -27.90 -1.72
C GLU A 752 -25.60 -27.01 -0.52
N ARG A 753 -26.15 -27.35 0.66
CA ARG A 753 -25.85 -26.65 1.92
C ARG A 753 -24.38 -26.77 2.35
N LEU A 754 -23.66 -27.80 1.90
CA LEU A 754 -22.24 -27.99 2.19
C LEU A 754 -21.33 -26.91 1.56
N ALA A 755 -21.84 -26.20 0.54
CA ALA A 755 -21.16 -25.05 -0.04
C ALA A 755 -21.20 -23.79 0.85
N TYR A 756 -21.82 -23.89 2.04
CA TYR A 756 -21.98 -22.79 2.98
C TYR A 756 -21.54 -23.19 4.38
N VAL A 757 -21.25 -22.17 5.19
CA VAL A 757 -21.12 -22.28 6.64
C VAL A 757 -22.02 -21.27 7.31
N LEU A 758 -22.56 -21.63 8.46
CA LEU A 758 -23.32 -20.72 9.31
C LEU A 758 -22.40 -20.19 10.41
N MET A 759 -22.35 -18.88 10.58
CA MET A 759 -21.55 -18.22 11.60
C MET A 759 -22.45 -17.35 12.47
N GLU A 760 -22.25 -17.35 13.79
CA GLU A 760 -22.93 -16.38 14.64
C GLU A 760 -22.55 -14.94 14.26
N ARG A 761 -23.53 -14.04 14.28
CA ARG A 761 -23.35 -12.65 13.91
C ARG A 761 -22.61 -11.91 15.02
N ILE A 762 -21.43 -11.39 14.69
CA ILE A 762 -20.69 -10.49 15.58
C ILE A 762 -21.49 -9.19 15.73
N ARG A 763 -21.62 -8.71 16.97
CA ARG A 763 -22.31 -7.45 17.30
C ARG A 763 -21.27 -6.38 17.71
N PRO A 764 -20.69 -5.65 16.74
CA PRO A 764 -19.73 -4.62 17.04
C PRO A 764 -20.39 -3.38 17.67
N PRO A 765 -19.67 -2.65 18.54
CA PRO A 765 -20.11 -1.33 18.96
C PRO A 765 -20.16 -0.40 17.75
N SER A 766 -21.13 0.53 17.76
CA SER A 766 -21.25 1.55 16.73
C SER A 766 -20.80 2.91 17.24
N PHE A 767 -20.11 3.67 16.40
CA PHE A 767 -19.68 5.04 16.69
C PHE A 767 -20.16 5.97 15.59
N ASP A 768 -20.26 7.27 15.88
CA ASP A 768 -20.55 8.25 14.84
C ASP A 768 -19.27 8.68 14.13
N ASN A 769 -19.29 8.66 12.81
CA ASN A 769 -18.20 9.15 11.97
C ASN A 769 -18.76 9.69 10.65
N TRP A 770 -17.94 10.33 9.83
CA TRP A 770 -18.34 10.88 8.54
C TRP A 770 -17.65 10.09 7.44
N ILE A 771 -18.41 9.53 6.51
CA ILE A 771 -17.83 8.82 5.36
C ILE A 771 -17.71 9.79 4.19
N VAL A 772 -16.48 10.02 3.74
CA VAL A 772 -16.18 10.86 2.59
C VAL A 772 -16.18 10.01 1.32
N ARG A 773 -16.98 10.42 0.32
CA ARG A 773 -17.05 9.75 -0.98
C ARG A 773 -16.92 10.77 -2.11
N ALA A 774 -16.44 10.31 -3.26
CA ALA A 774 -16.36 11.15 -4.45
C ALA A 774 -17.76 11.63 -4.87
N ASN A 775 -17.90 12.94 -5.06
CA ASN A 775 -19.12 13.61 -5.54
C ASN A 775 -20.35 13.48 -4.62
N VAL A 776 -20.16 13.11 -3.35
CA VAL A 776 -21.23 13.04 -2.34
C VAL A 776 -20.81 13.88 -1.14
N PRO A 777 -21.65 14.81 -0.65
CA PRO A 777 -21.39 15.51 0.61
C PRO A 777 -21.19 14.50 1.76
N PRO A 778 -20.25 14.73 2.69
CA PRO A 778 -20.07 13.85 3.83
C PRO A 778 -21.28 13.95 4.76
N GLU A 779 -21.81 12.80 5.20
CA GLU A 779 -22.90 12.72 6.16
C GLU A 779 -22.45 12.02 7.43
N GLN A 780 -22.85 12.55 8.58
CA GLN A 780 -22.65 11.88 9.86
C GLN A 780 -23.45 10.58 9.86
N THR A 781 -22.75 9.49 10.09
CA THR A 781 -23.28 8.14 9.99
C THR A 781 -22.84 7.35 11.21
N SER A 782 -23.77 6.59 11.79
CA SER A 782 -23.42 5.54 12.74
C SER A 782 -22.70 4.43 11.98
N VAL A 783 -21.47 4.11 12.38
CA VAL A 783 -20.57 3.20 11.68
C VAL A 783 -20.07 2.09 12.58
N VAL A 784 -19.69 0.98 11.95
CA VAL A 784 -19.02 -0.17 12.57
C VAL A 784 -17.72 -0.45 11.83
N SER A 785 -16.69 -0.85 12.58
CA SER A 785 -15.33 -1.01 12.05
C SER A 785 -14.83 -2.46 12.15
N GLU A 786 -14.07 -2.84 11.15
CA GLU A 786 -13.45 -4.15 10.99
C GLU A 786 -11.93 -3.98 10.79
N LEU A 787 -11.15 -4.52 11.71
CA LEU A 787 -9.69 -4.46 11.74
C LEU A 787 -9.09 -5.66 10.99
N GLY A 788 -8.33 -5.40 9.93
CA GLY A 788 -7.48 -6.37 9.26
C GLY A 788 -6.02 -6.21 9.65
N THR A 789 -5.37 -7.22 10.21
CA THR A 789 -3.92 -7.20 10.50
C THR A 789 -3.15 -7.91 9.39
N PHE A 790 -2.00 -7.38 8.98
CA PHE A 790 -1.19 -7.95 7.90
C PHE A 790 0.05 -8.67 8.42
N GLY A 791 0.49 -9.65 7.64
CA GLY A 791 1.76 -10.34 7.83
C GLY A 791 2.15 -11.07 6.55
N TYR A 792 3.42 -11.47 6.47
CA TYR A 792 3.88 -12.35 5.40
C TYR A 792 4.75 -13.48 5.92
N LEU A 793 4.75 -14.56 5.16
CA LEU A 793 5.53 -15.76 5.41
C LEU A 793 6.08 -16.28 4.09
N LEU A 794 7.40 -16.25 3.94
CA LEU A 794 8.15 -16.91 2.87
C LEU A 794 8.69 -18.22 3.43
N ALA A 795 8.28 -19.35 2.85
CA ALA A 795 8.59 -20.66 3.41
C ALA A 795 8.64 -21.76 2.37
N THR A 796 9.16 -22.91 2.77
CA THR A 796 8.86 -24.21 2.17
C THR A 796 7.86 -24.96 3.05
N GLY A 797 7.44 -26.17 2.66
CA GLY A 797 6.48 -26.93 3.47
C GLY A 797 6.89 -27.16 4.93
N GLN A 798 8.19 -27.25 5.23
CA GLN A 798 8.69 -27.55 6.58
C GLN A 798 9.48 -26.41 7.23
N LYS A 799 9.84 -25.37 6.47
CA LYS A 799 10.74 -24.32 6.96
C LYS A 799 10.26 -22.94 6.58
N ILE A 800 10.08 -22.08 7.58
CA ILE A 800 9.92 -20.64 7.41
C ILE A 800 11.31 -20.05 7.13
N VAL A 801 11.43 -19.38 5.99
CA VAL A 801 12.68 -18.76 5.52
C VAL A 801 12.76 -17.30 5.94
N ASN A 802 11.66 -16.57 5.77
CA ASN A 802 11.53 -15.18 6.20
C ASN A 802 10.06 -14.90 6.55
N CYS A 803 9.79 -14.04 7.52
CA CYS A 803 8.44 -13.66 7.88
C CYS A 803 8.41 -12.29 8.57
N SER A 804 7.25 -11.64 8.51
CA SER A 804 6.92 -10.51 9.37
C SER A 804 5.49 -10.66 9.88
N SER A 805 5.30 -10.45 11.18
CA SER A 805 3.99 -10.53 11.85
C SER A 805 3.54 -9.21 12.48
N ASP A 806 4.42 -8.21 12.56
CA ASP A 806 4.10 -6.86 13.04
C ASP A 806 3.71 -5.97 11.83
N GLY A 807 2.96 -6.56 10.90
CA GLY A 807 2.94 -6.10 9.52
C GLY A 807 2.06 -4.90 9.22
N GLY A 808 1.57 -4.18 10.24
CA GLY A 808 0.59 -3.11 10.10
C GLY A 808 -0.85 -3.61 9.95
N PHE A 809 -1.74 -2.72 9.54
CA PHE A 809 -3.18 -2.97 9.58
C PHE A 809 -3.97 -2.24 8.48
N LEU A 810 -5.23 -2.61 8.36
CA LEU A 810 -6.29 -1.91 7.65
C LEU A 810 -7.46 -1.80 8.62
N LEU A 811 -8.09 -0.63 8.73
CA LEU A 811 -9.44 -0.56 9.30
C LEU A 811 -10.41 -0.30 8.15
N ARG A 812 -11.45 -1.13 8.05
CA ARG A 812 -12.58 -0.92 7.14
C ARG A 812 -13.78 -0.53 7.96
N THR A 813 -14.46 0.52 7.55
CA THR A 813 -15.61 1.05 8.27
C THR A 813 -16.80 1.19 7.35
N LYS A 814 -17.97 0.78 7.81
CA LYS A 814 -19.22 0.84 7.05
C LYS A 814 -20.35 1.38 7.91
N PRO A 815 -21.43 1.92 7.33
CA PRO A 815 -22.62 2.25 8.09
C PRO A 815 -23.13 1.04 8.88
N SER A 816 -23.58 1.24 10.12
CA SER A 816 -24.02 0.17 11.03
C SER A 816 -25.22 -0.62 10.51
N LYS A 817 -26.03 0.01 9.65
CA LYS A 817 -27.21 -0.60 9.00
C LYS A 817 -26.88 -1.41 7.75
N GLU A 818 -25.65 -1.30 7.22
CA GLU A 818 -25.23 -2.01 6.01
C GLU A 818 -24.69 -3.39 6.37
N ASP A 819 -25.30 -4.44 5.80
CA ASP A 819 -24.85 -5.81 6.01
C ASP A 819 -23.55 -6.12 5.24
N GLU A 820 -23.34 -5.51 4.06
CA GLU A 820 -22.15 -5.72 3.22
C GLU A 820 -21.08 -4.63 3.39
N GLY A 821 -19.79 -5.02 3.32
CA GLY A 821 -18.64 -4.19 3.68
C GLY A 821 -17.62 -3.92 2.57
N GLY A 822 -18.00 -4.00 1.29
CA GLY A 822 -17.07 -3.79 0.18
C GLY A 822 -16.75 -2.30 -0.07
N VAL A 823 -15.47 -1.90 0.06
CA VAL A 823 -15.03 -0.52 -0.31
C VAL A 823 -15.22 -0.28 -1.81
N MET A 824 -14.88 -1.25 -2.64
CA MET A 824 -15.00 -1.14 -4.10
C MET A 824 -16.46 -1.16 -4.58
N VAL A 825 -17.36 -1.78 -3.81
CA VAL A 825 -18.81 -1.79 -4.07
C VAL A 825 -19.47 -0.48 -3.60
N GLY A 826 -18.74 0.34 -2.83
CA GLY A 826 -19.21 1.64 -2.35
C GLY A 826 -19.93 1.61 -1.01
N ALA A 827 -20.01 0.45 -0.35
CA ALA A 827 -20.65 0.31 0.97
C ALA A 827 -19.71 0.73 2.10
N ALA A 828 -18.46 0.25 2.09
CA ALA A 828 -17.46 0.58 3.11
C ALA A 828 -16.52 1.71 2.70
N ALA A 829 -15.69 2.13 3.66
CA ALA A 829 -14.68 3.15 3.57
C ALA A 829 -13.38 2.69 4.26
N LEU A 830 -12.25 3.21 3.80
CA LEU A 830 -10.96 3.08 4.47
C LEU A 830 -10.95 3.89 5.76
N ASP A 831 -10.33 3.37 6.81
CA ASP A 831 -10.30 4.01 8.12
C ASP A 831 -8.96 3.73 8.85
N THR A 832 -8.78 4.28 10.04
CA THR A 832 -7.67 4.02 10.96
C THR A 832 -8.21 3.95 12.39
N PRO A 833 -7.71 3.04 13.24
CA PRO A 833 -8.17 2.98 14.63
C PRO A 833 -7.60 4.14 15.42
N HIS A 834 -8.45 4.82 16.18
CA HIS A 834 -8.05 5.68 17.29
C HIS A 834 -8.12 4.86 18.59
N LEU A 835 -6.97 4.55 19.17
CA LEU A 835 -6.87 3.58 20.26
C LEU A 835 -7.42 4.14 21.57
N LEU A 836 -8.45 3.49 22.10
CA LEU A 836 -9.01 3.76 23.41
C LEU A 836 -8.14 3.08 24.48
N LEU A 837 -7.60 3.89 25.41
CA LEU A 837 -6.91 3.37 26.59
C LEU A 837 -7.92 2.73 27.56
N PRO A 838 -7.50 1.73 28.35
CA PRO A 838 -8.36 1.00 29.29
C PRO A 838 -9.04 1.89 30.33
#